data_AF-A0A350M3M0-F1
#
_entry.id   AF-A0A350M3M0-F1
#
_cell.length_a   1.000
_cell.length_b   1.000
_cell.length_c   1.000
_cell.angle_alpha   90.00
_cell.angle_beta   90.00
_cell.angle_gamma   90.00
#
_symmetry.space_group_name_H-M   'P 1'
#
loop_
_entity.id
_entity.type
_entity.pdbx_description
1 polymer ?
#
loop_
_entity_poly.entity_id
_entity_poly.type
_entity_poly.pdbx_seq_one_letter_code
_entity_poly.pdbx_strand_id
1 'polypeptide(L)'
;MKKLSVLFALLSFVIFGNAQTSGGPDAFGYTWKNSLHTVSPPVYSWYDISVKGTLVVGLADDNVVGPFALTNGFRYYWYSPTQFWIGSNGYLSFNGDNISSPFPSMIPDPAGANNYIACLLSDLNFSGVGNPGKCYYYQTSDTLCVSFVDVPYWYSSAPTYTGQNSFQIILSTVDSSITFNYISTNLGLQTTLDNIGGIENVAGVIGLNPFTDVLPPSNYTIKFYYHQSPSFQSVDGGINWNDNEANGGIFIKKDAAPYPMIANVKNFGNTNLNMFLVKDTVFASNGTVVASGGAVAGPLAPNTDVTVNFSDSLVVTAAGRYTNVTYVTGIPGDIVPSNNKLQQEIVAVDTAAGLMTLEFTDGIANGTGLNWNGGNGGIAVYIEPPTYPVKINSSRFFITANTSGVGFYAVIYDDNGPNGTKGTVLDSVFVPPSGITINSYKTVSHLSKSIILNSGGVYLLWYMGGTGIALGRDTDPPISRRMIEVLGTGWAGYRDLLTEDFMLGLVVDYPWPRADFKAIMVQDPKINFRDLSSNDPTTWYWTFGDGDTSTTKDPIHDYIENGKYEVCLAVSNSYGSDTICDTIEIKKVIPTAYFTYNDSALPKISFRDESIGPPTSWQWNLADTVGPNVFIQNVTYTYKNNGIHNVCLTATNVNGSSAPYCEDINIYGIGLAEYILKELQIHPNPITDEAVITLPSTYNSEELSLITMNMLGAEVE
;
A
#
# COMPACT_ATOMS: atom_id res chain seq x y z
N MET A 1 -7.02 -82.27 -19.10
CA MET A 1 -7.75 -82.89 -20.24
C MET A 1 -9.17 -83.13 -19.76
N LYS A 2 -10.28 -82.61 -20.31
CA LYS A 2 -10.61 -82.06 -21.63
C LYS A 2 -11.72 -81.00 -21.45
N LYS A 3 -11.72 -80.05 -22.38
CA LYS A 3 -12.76 -79.05 -22.66
C LYS A 3 -14.12 -79.71 -22.94
N LEU A 4 -15.22 -79.04 -22.57
CA LEU A 4 -16.41 -79.02 -23.41
C LEU A 4 -17.07 -77.64 -23.31
N SER A 5 -17.04 -76.93 -24.44
CA SER A 5 -17.76 -75.69 -24.69
C SER A 5 -19.20 -76.02 -25.07
N VAL A 6 -20.18 -75.30 -24.53
CA VAL A 6 -21.48 -75.14 -25.17
C VAL A 6 -21.87 -73.66 -25.11
N LEU A 7 -22.05 -73.12 -26.30
CA LEU A 7 -22.51 -71.79 -26.66
C LEU A 7 -23.99 -71.65 -26.31
N PHE A 8 -24.41 -70.59 -25.62
CA PHE A 8 -25.80 -70.12 -25.66
C PHE A 8 -25.84 -68.62 -25.96
N ALA A 9 -26.71 -68.30 -26.91
CA ALA A 9 -26.77 -67.06 -27.65
C ALA A 9 -27.31 -65.88 -26.83
N LEU A 10 -26.87 -64.69 -27.23
CA LEU A 10 -27.42 -63.39 -26.91
C LEU A 10 -28.96 -63.39 -26.92
N LEU A 11 -29.55 -62.99 -25.80
CA LEU A 11 -30.77 -62.22 -25.78
C LEU A 11 -30.61 -61.12 -24.72
N SER A 12 -29.77 -60.13 -25.02
CA SER A 12 -29.75 -58.87 -24.30
C SER A 12 -31.03 -58.10 -24.64
N PHE A 13 -32.11 -58.43 -23.93
CA PHE A 13 -33.16 -57.46 -23.73
C PHE A 13 -32.56 -56.33 -22.89
N VAL A 14 -32.36 -55.18 -23.52
CA VAL A 14 -32.18 -53.90 -22.85
C VAL A 14 -33.44 -53.69 -22.03
N ILE A 15 -33.36 -54.05 -20.74
CA ILE A 15 -34.32 -53.60 -19.75
C ILE A 15 -34.03 -52.11 -19.62
N PHE A 16 -34.91 -51.25 -20.14
CA PHE A 16 -34.99 -49.87 -19.71
C PHE A 16 -35.04 -49.89 -18.19
N GLY A 17 -33.96 -49.42 -17.56
CA GLY A 17 -33.83 -49.39 -16.11
C GLY A 17 -35.06 -48.74 -15.51
N ASN A 18 -35.62 -49.35 -14.47
CA ASN A 18 -36.57 -48.67 -13.61
C ASN A 18 -35.93 -47.34 -13.19
N ALA A 19 -36.46 -46.21 -13.66
CA ALA A 19 -36.03 -44.89 -13.21
C ALA A 19 -36.15 -44.89 -11.69
N GLN A 20 -35.03 -44.73 -10.99
CA GLN A 20 -35.03 -44.70 -9.54
C GLN A 20 -36.01 -43.63 -9.08
N THR A 21 -37.01 -44.01 -8.27
CA THR A 21 -38.05 -43.07 -7.79
C THR A 21 -37.79 -42.54 -6.39
N SER A 22 -36.76 -43.07 -5.73
CA SER A 22 -36.30 -42.66 -4.40
C SER A 22 -34.87 -43.10 -4.12
N GLY A 23 -34.17 -42.46 -3.18
CA GLY A 23 -32.84 -42.88 -2.74
C GLY A 23 -32.45 -42.37 -1.36
N GLY A 24 -31.23 -42.70 -0.94
CA GLY A 24 -30.74 -42.53 0.43
C GLY A 24 -31.12 -43.68 1.38
N PRO A 25 -30.88 -43.54 2.70
CA PRO A 25 -30.25 -42.37 3.33
C PRO A 25 -28.79 -42.22 2.92
N ASP A 26 -28.29 -40.98 2.80
CA ASP A 26 -26.85 -40.72 2.80
C ASP A 26 -26.27 -40.88 4.23
N ALA A 27 -24.95 -40.70 4.40
CA ALA A 27 -24.29 -40.87 5.69
C ALA A 27 -24.79 -39.88 6.78
N PHE A 28 -25.33 -38.73 6.38
CA PHE A 28 -25.94 -37.77 7.31
C PHE A 28 -27.38 -38.15 7.66
N GLY A 29 -28.10 -38.74 6.70
CA GLY A 29 -29.46 -39.24 6.84
C GLY A 29 -30.46 -38.66 5.84
N TYR A 30 -30.04 -37.84 4.88
CA TYR A 30 -30.96 -37.35 3.86
C TYR A 30 -31.50 -38.49 3.01
N THR A 31 -32.78 -38.43 2.67
CA THR A 31 -33.39 -39.32 1.66
C THR A 31 -34.04 -38.48 0.58
N TRP A 32 -34.35 -39.05 -0.58
CA TRP A 32 -35.11 -38.35 -1.62
C TRP A 32 -36.20 -39.23 -2.24
N LYS A 33 -37.24 -38.58 -2.77
CA LYS A 33 -38.28 -39.19 -3.60
C LYS A 33 -38.64 -38.27 -4.75
N ASN A 34 -39.09 -38.82 -5.87
CA ASN A 34 -39.69 -38.05 -6.95
C ASN A 34 -41.21 -38.25 -7.03
N SER A 35 -41.88 -37.42 -7.83
CA SER A 35 -43.34 -37.44 -8.01
C SER A 35 -43.89 -38.71 -8.69
N LEU A 36 -43.03 -39.59 -9.21
CA LEU A 36 -43.42 -40.89 -9.76
C LEU A 36 -43.35 -42.03 -8.72
N HIS A 37 -42.90 -41.74 -7.50
CA HIS A 37 -42.85 -42.73 -6.43
C HIS A 37 -44.25 -43.21 -6.02
N THR A 38 -44.41 -44.50 -5.71
CA THR A 38 -45.73 -45.10 -5.48
C THR A 38 -46.27 -44.89 -4.06
N VAL A 39 -45.40 -44.67 -3.07
CA VAL A 39 -45.77 -44.47 -1.66
C VAL A 39 -45.43 -43.06 -1.19
N SER A 40 -46.47 -42.28 -0.89
CA SER A 40 -46.38 -40.87 -0.46
C SER A 40 -45.42 -40.04 -1.32
N PRO A 41 -45.64 -39.94 -2.64
CA PRO A 41 -44.82 -39.11 -3.50
C PRO A 41 -44.92 -37.63 -3.12
N PRO A 42 -43.85 -36.84 -3.30
CA PRO A 42 -43.97 -35.39 -3.31
C PRO A 42 -44.92 -34.94 -4.42
N VAL A 43 -45.73 -33.94 -4.12
CA VAL A 43 -46.69 -33.36 -5.07
C VAL A 43 -46.01 -32.21 -5.81
N TYR A 44 -46.01 -32.26 -7.14
CA TYR A 44 -45.54 -31.15 -7.95
C TYR A 44 -46.45 -29.93 -7.73
N SER A 45 -45.83 -28.80 -7.40
CA SER A 45 -46.52 -27.52 -7.26
C SER A 45 -45.56 -26.40 -7.59
N TRP A 46 -45.75 -25.74 -8.74
CA TRP A 46 -44.96 -24.57 -9.09
C TRP A 46 -45.27 -23.39 -8.18
N TYR A 47 -44.24 -22.76 -7.62
CA TYR A 47 -44.40 -21.57 -6.80
C TYR A 47 -44.02 -20.33 -7.60
N ASP A 48 -44.96 -19.72 -8.31
CA ASP A 48 -44.65 -18.56 -9.14
C ASP A 48 -44.18 -17.37 -8.29
N ILE A 49 -42.92 -16.99 -8.48
CA ILE A 49 -42.27 -15.85 -7.84
C ILE A 49 -41.92 -14.75 -8.82
N SER A 50 -42.31 -14.83 -10.10
CA SER A 50 -41.94 -13.84 -11.13
C SER A 50 -42.42 -12.42 -10.80
N VAL A 51 -43.51 -12.27 -10.06
CA VAL A 51 -44.11 -10.97 -9.69
C VAL A 51 -43.65 -10.45 -8.32
N LYS A 52 -43.25 -11.34 -7.41
CA LYS A 52 -42.94 -11.00 -6.00
C LYS A 52 -41.48 -11.23 -5.60
N GLY A 53 -40.76 -12.03 -6.37
CA GLY A 53 -39.35 -12.30 -6.19
C GLY A 53 -38.49 -11.18 -6.75
N THR A 54 -37.27 -11.11 -6.25
CA THR A 54 -36.24 -10.23 -6.77
C THR A 54 -35.63 -10.87 -8.01
N LEU A 55 -35.61 -10.13 -9.12
CA LEU A 55 -34.86 -10.54 -10.32
C LEU A 55 -33.37 -10.58 -9.97
N VAL A 56 -32.74 -11.72 -10.24
CA VAL A 56 -31.29 -11.88 -10.14
C VAL A 56 -30.66 -11.20 -11.34
N VAL A 57 -30.00 -10.07 -11.09
CA VAL A 57 -29.27 -9.33 -12.12
C VAL A 57 -27.81 -9.76 -12.15
N GLY A 58 -27.24 -9.86 -13.35
CA GLY A 58 -25.83 -10.14 -13.56
C GLY A 58 -25.44 -11.60 -13.73
N LEU A 59 -26.42 -12.51 -13.79
CA LEU A 59 -26.16 -13.85 -14.32
C LEU A 59 -25.75 -13.72 -15.79
N ALA A 60 -24.75 -14.51 -16.14
CA ALA A 60 -24.17 -14.58 -17.47
C ALA A 60 -23.79 -16.05 -17.75
N ASP A 61 -22.91 -16.25 -18.72
CA ASP A 61 -22.35 -17.56 -19.02
C ASP A 61 -21.26 -17.93 -18.01
N ASP A 62 -21.31 -19.15 -17.46
CA ASP A 62 -20.33 -19.70 -16.52
C ASP A 62 -19.96 -18.77 -15.36
N ASN A 63 -20.95 -18.12 -14.75
CA ASN A 63 -20.74 -17.28 -13.57
C ASN A 63 -21.68 -17.62 -12.41
N VAL A 64 -21.40 -16.98 -11.28
CA VAL A 64 -22.13 -17.10 -10.02
C VAL A 64 -22.45 -15.72 -9.49
N VAL A 65 -23.67 -15.48 -9.00
CA VAL A 65 -24.10 -14.18 -8.46
C VAL A 65 -24.47 -14.32 -6.99
N GLY A 66 -23.95 -13.39 -6.18
CA GLY A 66 -24.15 -13.34 -4.72
C GLY A 66 -22.97 -12.62 -4.05
N PRO A 67 -22.83 -12.73 -2.72
CA PRO A 67 -23.73 -13.45 -1.82
C PRO A 67 -25.09 -12.76 -1.69
N PHE A 68 -26.15 -13.56 -1.69
CA PHE A 68 -27.45 -13.16 -1.20
C PHE A 68 -27.61 -13.62 0.25
N ALA A 69 -28.15 -12.75 1.11
CA ALA A 69 -28.43 -13.14 2.48
C ALA A 69 -29.48 -14.27 2.55
N LEU A 70 -29.14 -15.35 3.25
CA LEU A 70 -30.05 -16.44 3.60
C LEU A 70 -30.49 -16.27 5.06
N THR A 71 -31.58 -15.52 5.26
CA THR A 71 -31.97 -15.04 6.59
C THR A 71 -32.95 -15.96 7.31
N ASN A 72 -33.50 -16.96 6.61
CA ASN A 72 -34.53 -17.85 7.14
C ASN A 72 -33.98 -18.93 8.11
N GLY A 73 -32.66 -19.06 8.25
CA GLY A 73 -32.04 -20.07 9.11
C GLY A 73 -32.18 -21.50 8.60
N PHE A 74 -32.23 -21.68 7.28
CA PHE A 74 -32.27 -23.00 6.66
C PHE A 74 -31.10 -23.87 7.14
N ARG A 75 -31.39 -25.12 7.51
CA ARG A 75 -30.39 -26.09 7.94
C ARG A 75 -30.00 -26.98 6.78
N TYR A 76 -28.73 -26.92 6.39
CA TYR A 76 -28.16 -27.73 5.33
C TYR A 76 -27.10 -28.66 5.92
N TYR A 77 -27.36 -29.97 5.89
CA TYR A 77 -26.53 -30.94 6.60
C TYR A 77 -26.37 -30.52 8.08
N TRP A 78 -25.16 -30.50 8.61
CA TRP A 78 -24.88 -30.18 10.01
C TRP A 78 -24.79 -28.68 10.31
N TYR A 79 -24.91 -27.80 9.31
CA TYR A 79 -24.71 -26.36 9.48
C TYR A 79 -25.88 -25.53 8.92
N SER A 80 -25.85 -24.22 9.12
CA SER A 80 -26.88 -23.30 8.64
C SER A 80 -26.23 -22.21 7.78
N PRO A 81 -26.29 -22.32 6.45
CA PRO A 81 -25.75 -21.27 5.58
C PRO A 81 -26.47 -19.95 5.85
N THR A 82 -25.70 -18.87 5.98
CA THR A 82 -26.19 -17.50 6.22
C THR A 82 -26.29 -16.68 4.92
N GLN A 83 -25.74 -17.23 3.85
CA GLN A 83 -25.74 -16.64 2.53
C GLN A 83 -25.73 -17.75 1.48
N PHE A 84 -26.14 -17.40 0.27
CA PHE A 84 -26.13 -18.28 -0.87
C PHE A 84 -25.77 -17.51 -2.13
N TRP A 85 -25.23 -18.24 -3.10
CA TRP A 85 -25.01 -17.75 -4.43
C TRP A 85 -25.85 -18.54 -5.41
N ILE A 86 -26.21 -17.90 -6.51
CA ILE A 86 -26.95 -18.51 -7.60
C ILE A 86 -25.98 -18.67 -8.76
N GLY A 87 -25.73 -19.92 -9.15
CA GLY A 87 -24.96 -20.26 -10.33
C GLY A 87 -25.81 -20.18 -11.60
N SER A 88 -25.26 -19.58 -12.64
CA SER A 88 -25.86 -19.56 -13.99
C SER A 88 -26.21 -20.96 -14.48
N ASN A 89 -25.37 -21.95 -14.19
CA ASN A 89 -25.55 -23.33 -14.59
C ASN A 89 -26.54 -24.13 -13.72
N GLY A 90 -27.51 -23.49 -13.05
CA GLY A 90 -28.66 -24.19 -12.45
C GLY A 90 -28.46 -24.80 -11.05
N TYR A 91 -27.59 -24.18 -10.25
CA TYR A 91 -27.28 -24.60 -8.88
C TYR A 91 -27.31 -23.43 -7.87
N LEU A 92 -27.38 -23.75 -6.57
CA LEU A 92 -27.06 -22.83 -5.48
C LEU A 92 -25.75 -23.26 -4.81
N SER A 93 -24.83 -22.33 -4.58
CA SER A 93 -23.61 -22.55 -3.81
C SER A 93 -23.69 -21.83 -2.45
N PHE A 94 -23.05 -22.39 -1.42
CA PHE A 94 -22.96 -21.79 -0.09
C PHE A 94 -21.56 -21.27 0.28
N ASN A 95 -20.59 -21.41 -0.61
CA ASN A 95 -19.22 -20.90 -0.47
C ASN A 95 -18.78 -19.99 -1.64
N GLY A 96 -19.66 -19.79 -2.63
CA GLY A 96 -19.38 -18.95 -3.79
C GLY A 96 -18.61 -19.66 -4.91
N ASP A 97 -18.36 -20.97 -4.79
CA ASP A 97 -17.72 -21.75 -5.86
C ASP A 97 -18.51 -21.63 -7.16
N ASN A 98 -17.78 -21.33 -8.25
CA ASN A 98 -18.33 -21.34 -9.59
C ASN A 98 -18.18 -22.72 -10.22
N ILE A 99 -19.28 -23.29 -10.69
CA ILE A 99 -19.33 -24.59 -11.36
C ILE A 99 -19.66 -24.39 -12.83
N SER A 100 -18.67 -24.62 -13.68
CA SER A 100 -18.73 -24.50 -15.15
C SER A 100 -18.39 -25.83 -15.83
N SER A 101 -18.67 -25.92 -17.14
CA SER A 101 -18.31 -27.09 -17.94
C SER A 101 -16.78 -27.30 -17.96
N PRO A 102 -16.27 -28.57 -17.92
CA PRO A 102 -17.03 -29.82 -17.81
C PRO A 102 -17.58 -30.05 -16.40
N PHE A 103 -18.84 -30.49 -16.32
CA PHE A 103 -19.50 -30.78 -15.05
C PHE A 103 -19.00 -32.11 -14.45
N PRO A 104 -19.16 -32.31 -13.12
CA PRO A 104 -18.85 -33.59 -12.48
C PRO A 104 -19.61 -34.74 -13.13
N SER A 105 -19.18 -35.98 -12.92
CA SER A 105 -19.91 -37.16 -13.45
C SER A 105 -20.98 -37.70 -12.48
N MET A 106 -20.92 -37.28 -11.21
CA MET A 106 -21.85 -37.66 -10.16
C MET A 106 -21.76 -36.68 -8.98
N ILE A 107 -22.79 -36.65 -8.12
CA ILE A 107 -22.78 -35.95 -6.84
C ILE A 107 -22.90 -36.98 -5.69
N PRO A 108 -22.09 -36.89 -4.61
CA PRO A 108 -21.06 -35.88 -4.36
C PRO A 108 -19.77 -36.15 -5.16
N ASP A 109 -18.96 -35.10 -5.39
CA ASP A 109 -17.65 -35.20 -6.04
C ASP A 109 -16.56 -34.50 -5.20
N PRO A 110 -15.74 -35.26 -4.44
CA PRO A 110 -14.75 -34.65 -3.54
C PRO A 110 -13.58 -33.98 -4.28
N ALA A 111 -13.44 -34.20 -5.59
CA ALA A 111 -12.41 -33.57 -6.42
C ALA A 111 -12.88 -32.25 -7.05
N GLY A 112 -14.18 -31.94 -7.01
CA GLY A 112 -14.80 -30.77 -7.61
C GLY A 112 -15.06 -29.63 -6.63
N ALA A 113 -15.90 -28.69 -7.06
CA ALA A 113 -16.55 -27.75 -6.16
C ALA A 113 -17.41 -28.52 -5.15
N ASN A 114 -17.54 -28.00 -3.93
CA ASN A 114 -18.32 -28.65 -2.88
C ASN A 114 -19.41 -27.71 -2.37
N ASN A 115 -20.23 -28.18 -1.44
CA ASN A 115 -21.14 -27.33 -0.69
C ASN A 115 -22.25 -26.65 -1.52
N TYR A 116 -22.88 -27.40 -2.43
CA TYR A 116 -23.90 -26.86 -3.33
C TYR A 116 -25.12 -27.77 -3.50
N ILE A 117 -26.16 -27.19 -4.06
CA ILE A 117 -27.43 -27.82 -4.43
C ILE A 117 -27.61 -27.65 -5.93
N ALA A 118 -27.56 -28.73 -6.70
CA ALA A 118 -27.74 -28.74 -8.14
C ALA A 118 -29.13 -29.25 -8.51
N CYS A 119 -29.99 -28.38 -9.03
CA CYS A 119 -31.31 -28.78 -9.51
C CYS A 119 -31.26 -29.24 -10.96
N LEU A 120 -30.49 -28.54 -11.78
CA LEU A 120 -30.22 -28.90 -13.16
C LEU A 120 -28.84 -28.31 -13.49
N LEU A 121 -27.78 -28.93 -12.95
CA LEU A 121 -26.41 -28.51 -13.22
C LEU A 121 -26.11 -28.78 -14.69
N SER A 122 -26.06 -27.75 -15.52
CA SER A 122 -25.85 -27.86 -16.98
C SER A 122 -25.39 -26.55 -17.59
N ASP A 123 -24.92 -26.59 -18.83
CA ASP A 123 -24.37 -25.45 -19.57
C ASP A 123 -25.48 -24.47 -20.01
N LEU A 124 -25.90 -23.58 -19.11
CA LEU A 124 -27.06 -22.69 -19.25
C LEU A 124 -26.62 -21.25 -19.51
N ASN A 125 -27.42 -20.50 -20.29
CA ASN A 125 -27.03 -19.18 -20.75
C ASN A 125 -28.04 -18.08 -20.38
N PHE A 126 -27.55 -17.05 -19.70
CA PHE A 126 -28.29 -15.81 -19.38
C PHE A 126 -27.89 -14.59 -20.23
N SER A 127 -26.90 -14.74 -21.09
CA SER A 127 -26.28 -13.66 -21.86
C SER A 127 -26.84 -13.53 -23.29
N GLY A 128 -26.62 -12.36 -23.88
CA GLY A 128 -26.95 -12.05 -25.27
C GLY A 128 -28.28 -11.31 -25.48
N VAL A 129 -28.36 -10.61 -26.60
CA VAL A 129 -29.53 -9.78 -26.95
C VAL A 129 -30.74 -10.67 -27.22
N GLY A 130 -31.83 -10.43 -26.48
CA GLY A 130 -33.09 -11.17 -26.65
C GLY A 130 -33.14 -12.50 -25.89
N ASN A 131 -32.17 -12.78 -25.00
CA ASN A 131 -32.21 -13.98 -24.16
C ASN A 131 -33.49 -14.00 -23.30
N PRO A 132 -34.32 -15.06 -23.39
CA PRO A 132 -35.55 -15.18 -22.61
C PRO A 132 -35.30 -15.54 -21.15
N GLY A 133 -34.13 -16.10 -20.82
CA GLY A 133 -33.78 -16.61 -19.50
C GLY A 133 -33.89 -15.56 -18.41
N LYS A 134 -34.59 -15.91 -17.33
CA LYS A 134 -34.68 -15.12 -16.10
C LYS A 134 -34.42 -16.00 -14.89
N CYS A 135 -33.82 -15.43 -13.87
CA CYS A 135 -33.73 -16.05 -12.56
C CYS A 135 -34.30 -15.10 -11.51
N TYR A 136 -35.17 -15.61 -10.65
CA TYR A 136 -35.75 -14.86 -9.54
C TYR A 136 -35.45 -15.59 -8.25
N TYR A 137 -35.28 -14.86 -7.15
CA TYR A 137 -35.33 -15.45 -5.82
C TYR A 137 -36.36 -14.73 -4.95
N TYR A 138 -37.00 -15.48 -4.08
CA TYR A 138 -37.95 -14.96 -3.11
C TYR A 138 -37.79 -15.71 -1.81
N GLN A 139 -37.60 -14.99 -0.70
CA GLN A 139 -37.51 -15.58 0.62
C GLN A 139 -38.58 -15.03 1.57
N THR A 140 -38.99 -15.88 2.49
CA THR A 140 -39.84 -15.59 3.65
C THR A 140 -39.12 -16.11 4.91
N SER A 141 -39.73 -15.99 6.09
CA SER A 141 -39.17 -16.62 7.30
C SER A 141 -39.00 -18.14 7.17
N ASP A 142 -39.81 -18.77 6.32
CA ASP A 142 -39.98 -20.23 6.32
C ASP A 142 -39.49 -20.88 5.02
N THR A 143 -39.23 -20.10 3.97
CA THR A 143 -38.96 -20.62 2.63
C THR A 143 -38.06 -19.69 1.83
N LEU A 144 -37.03 -20.24 1.20
CA LEU A 144 -36.38 -19.65 0.03
C LEU A 144 -36.85 -20.38 -1.22
N CYS A 145 -37.23 -19.66 -2.27
CA CYS A 145 -37.44 -20.21 -3.60
C CYS A 145 -36.57 -19.46 -4.60
N VAL A 146 -35.82 -20.20 -5.41
CA VAL A 146 -35.07 -19.69 -6.56
C VAL A 146 -35.65 -20.32 -7.82
N SER A 147 -36.08 -19.51 -8.77
CA SER A 147 -36.72 -19.94 -10.01
C SER A 147 -35.90 -19.54 -11.22
N PHE A 148 -35.48 -20.54 -11.99
CA PHE A 148 -34.93 -20.39 -13.33
C PHE A 148 -36.11 -20.52 -14.30
N VAL A 149 -36.32 -19.51 -15.15
CA VAL A 149 -37.47 -19.39 -16.04
C VAL A 149 -36.98 -19.21 -17.47
N ASP A 150 -37.39 -20.14 -18.34
CA ASP A 150 -37.12 -20.16 -19.78
C ASP A 150 -35.64 -20.04 -20.13
N VAL A 151 -34.78 -20.66 -19.32
CA VAL A 151 -33.32 -20.56 -19.48
C VAL A 151 -32.86 -21.51 -20.59
N PRO A 152 -32.28 -20.98 -21.68
CA PRO A 152 -31.75 -21.81 -22.75
C PRO A 152 -30.39 -22.41 -22.36
N TYR A 153 -29.98 -23.44 -23.09
CA TYR A 153 -28.60 -23.90 -23.07
C TYR A 153 -27.68 -22.91 -23.79
N TRP A 154 -26.41 -22.90 -23.39
CA TRP A 154 -25.37 -22.23 -24.15
C TRP A 154 -25.23 -22.88 -25.54
N TYR A 155 -24.95 -22.06 -26.56
CA TYR A 155 -24.73 -22.52 -27.93
C TYR A 155 -23.85 -21.53 -28.69
N SER A 156 -22.80 -22.04 -29.34
CA SER A 156 -21.72 -21.25 -29.95
C SER A 156 -22.13 -20.38 -31.14
N SER A 157 -23.33 -20.55 -31.70
CA SER A 157 -23.84 -19.78 -32.85
C SER A 157 -25.15 -19.03 -32.59
N ALA A 158 -25.20 -18.29 -31.47
CA ALA A 158 -26.25 -17.31 -31.20
C ALA A 158 -26.41 -16.31 -32.37
N PRO A 159 -27.64 -16.03 -32.85
CA PRO A 159 -28.71 -15.49 -32.01
C PRO A 159 -29.89 -16.44 -31.74
N THR A 160 -29.83 -17.69 -32.20
CA THR A 160 -30.85 -18.70 -31.89
C THR A 160 -30.51 -19.42 -30.59
N TYR A 161 -31.18 -19.03 -29.50
CA TYR A 161 -31.14 -19.77 -28.24
C TYR A 161 -31.76 -21.16 -28.42
N THR A 162 -31.18 -22.16 -27.76
CA THR A 162 -31.61 -23.55 -27.87
C THR A 162 -32.06 -24.10 -26.52
N GLY A 163 -33.13 -24.87 -26.52
CA GLY A 163 -33.71 -25.41 -25.30
C GLY A 163 -34.52 -24.37 -24.52
N GLN A 164 -35.28 -24.85 -23.54
CA GLN A 164 -36.13 -24.02 -22.69
C GLN A 164 -36.34 -24.73 -21.35
N ASN A 165 -35.59 -24.29 -20.33
CA ASN A 165 -35.55 -24.94 -19.03
C ASN A 165 -36.13 -24.03 -17.94
N SER A 166 -37.19 -24.51 -17.31
CA SER A 166 -37.90 -23.80 -16.23
C SER A 166 -37.99 -24.71 -15.01
N PHE A 167 -37.24 -24.35 -13.96
CA PHE A 167 -37.10 -25.17 -12.76
C PHE A 167 -36.90 -24.32 -11.49
N GLN A 168 -37.09 -24.92 -10.31
CA GLN A 168 -36.98 -24.25 -9.02
C GLN A 168 -36.18 -25.04 -8.01
N ILE A 169 -35.44 -24.32 -7.18
CA ILE A 169 -34.89 -24.82 -5.92
C ILE A 169 -35.69 -24.17 -4.80
N ILE A 170 -36.30 -24.98 -3.94
CA ILE A 170 -37.07 -24.53 -2.79
C ILE A 170 -36.45 -25.10 -1.52
N LEU A 171 -36.01 -24.23 -0.62
CA LEU A 171 -35.50 -24.58 0.70
C LEU A 171 -36.57 -24.23 1.74
N SER A 172 -37.06 -25.23 2.46
CA SER A 172 -38.08 -25.07 3.52
C SER A 172 -37.41 -25.17 4.88
N THR A 173 -37.59 -24.18 5.76
CA THR A 173 -37.05 -24.23 7.14
C THR A 173 -38.00 -24.92 8.11
N VAL A 174 -39.27 -25.14 7.70
CA VAL A 174 -40.28 -25.86 8.48
C VAL A 174 -39.85 -27.31 8.74
N ASP A 175 -39.28 -27.95 7.73
CA ASP A 175 -38.87 -29.36 7.75
C ASP A 175 -37.42 -29.58 7.25
N SER A 176 -36.68 -28.49 7.00
CA SER A 176 -35.33 -28.49 6.41
C SER A 176 -35.25 -29.19 5.04
N SER A 177 -36.37 -29.33 4.34
CA SER A 177 -36.40 -30.05 3.07
C SER A 177 -35.92 -29.18 1.90
N ILE A 178 -35.42 -29.87 0.87
CA ILE A 178 -35.02 -29.28 -0.41
C ILE A 178 -35.96 -29.85 -1.46
N THR A 179 -36.58 -29.00 -2.27
CA THR A 179 -37.47 -29.43 -3.35
C THR A 179 -37.00 -28.86 -4.68
N PHE A 180 -36.88 -29.74 -5.67
CA PHE A 180 -36.66 -29.41 -7.07
C PHE A 180 -37.98 -29.53 -7.81
N ASN A 181 -38.43 -28.46 -8.46
CA ASN A 181 -39.60 -28.50 -9.35
C ASN A 181 -39.18 -28.22 -10.79
N TYR A 182 -39.80 -28.90 -11.74
CA TYR A 182 -39.53 -28.72 -13.16
C TYR A 182 -40.85 -28.47 -13.88
N ILE A 183 -41.03 -27.28 -14.47
CA ILE A 183 -42.11 -27.02 -15.44
C ILE A 183 -41.75 -27.71 -16.75
N SER A 184 -40.55 -27.43 -17.26
CA SER A 184 -40.07 -27.93 -18.54
C SER A 184 -38.57 -28.05 -18.55
N THR A 185 -38.06 -29.09 -19.19
CA THR A 185 -36.65 -29.24 -19.57
C THR A 185 -36.62 -29.68 -21.03
N ASN A 186 -35.74 -29.07 -21.83
CA ASN A 186 -35.66 -29.35 -23.25
C ASN A 186 -34.27 -28.97 -23.78
N LEU A 187 -33.61 -29.91 -24.46
CA LEU A 187 -32.27 -29.72 -25.05
C LEU A 187 -32.24 -28.81 -26.27
N GLY A 188 -33.36 -28.70 -26.98
CA GLY A 188 -33.39 -28.14 -28.32
C GLY A 188 -32.42 -28.86 -29.26
N LEU A 189 -31.41 -28.15 -29.75
CA LEU A 189 -30.33 -28.57 -30.65
C LEU A 189 -29.12 -29.20 -29.93
N GLN A 190 -29.08 -29.23 -28.59
CA GLN A 190 -27.99 -29.88 -27.86
C GLN A 190 -28.09 -31.41 -28.01
N THR A 191 -26.97 -32.06 -28.32
CA THR A 191 -26.92 -33.52 -28.59
C THR A 191 -26.24 -34.33 -27.49
N THR A 192 -25.51 -33.68 -26.59
CA THR A 192 -24.93 -34.29 -25.39
C THR A 192 -25.69 -33.81 -24.16
N LEU A 193 -25.85 -34.73 -23.21
CA LEU A 193 -26.44 -34.46 -21.91
C LEU A 193 -25.27 -34.36 -20.94
N ASP A 194 -24.88 -33.14 -20.55
CA ASP A 194 -24.02 -32.93 -19.37
C ASP A 194 -24.93 -32.30 -18.30
N ASN A 195 -25.84 -33.11 -17.74
CA ASN A 195 -26.82 -32.62 -16.77
C ASN A 195 -26.92 -33.50 -15.54
N ILE A 196 -26.85 -32.87 -14.36
CA ILE A 196 -26.86 -33.57 -13.08
C ILE A 196 -27.78 -32.87 -12.10
N GLY A 197 -28.46 -33.66 -11.27
CA GLY A 197 -29.20 -33.19 -10.11
C GLY A 197 -28.73 -33.87 -8.85
N GLY A 198 -28.55 -33.11 -7.78
CA GLY A 198 -28.11 -33.63 -6.50
C GLY A 198 -27.88 -32.57 -5.44
N ILE A 199 -27.51 -33.04 -4.25
CA ILE A 199 -27.09 -32.22 -3.11
C ILE A 199 -25.80 -32.81 -2.55
N GLU A 200 -24.88 -31.96 -2.11
CA GLU A 200 -23.71 -32.41 -1.37
C GLU A 200 -23.25 -31.45 -0.27
N ASN A 201 -22.61 -32.04 0.74
CA ASN A 201 -22.11 -31.34 1.91
C ASN A 201 -20.86 -30.51 1.60
N VAL A 202 -20.41 -29.77 2.62
CA VAL A 202 -19.23 -28.90 2.53
C VAL A 202 -17.92 -29.61 2.21
N ALA A 203 -17.83 -30.91 2.52
CA ALA A 203 -16.63 -31.71 2.28
C ALA A 203 -16.65 -32.48 0.93
N GLY A 204 -17.75 -32.42 0.17
CA GLY A 204 -17.88 -33.14 -1.11
C GLY A 204 -17.88 -34.67 -0.99
N VAL A 205 -18.19 -35.20 0.19
CA VAL A 205 -18.11 -36.66 0.47
C VAL A 205 -19.43 -37.26 0.92
N ILE A 206 -20.42 -36.44 1.29
CA ILE A 206 -21.77 -36.88 1.64
C ILE A 206 -22.76 -36.13 0.76
N GLY A 207 -23.59 -36.87 0.04
CA GLY A 207 -24.52 -36.32 -0.93
C GLY A 207 -25.50 -37.35 -1.47
N LEU A 208 -26.40 -36.88 -2.33
CA LEU A 208 -27.36 -37.69 -3.06
C LEU A 208 -27.45 -37.18 -4.50
N ASN A 209 -27.42 -38.09 -5.47
CA ASN A 209 -27.54 -37.81 -6.91
C ASN A 209 -28.77 -38.53 -7.50
N PRO A 210 -29.94 -37.88 -7.54
CA PRO A 210 -31.13 -38.48 -8.13
C PRO A 210 -31.03 -38.80 -9.63
N PHE A 211 -30.26 -38.05 -10.40
CA PHE A 211 -30.09 -38.30 -11.83
C PHE A 211 -28.76 -37.74 -12.36
N THR A 212 -28.26 -38.41 -13.40
CA THR A 212 -27.13 -38.00 -14.25
C THR A 212 -27.53 -38.28 -15.68
N ASP A 213 -27.30 -37.31 -16.57
CA ASP A 213 -27.55 -37.38 -18.02
C ASP A 213 -28.97 -37.84 -18.37
N VAL A 214 -29.94 -37.43 -17.54
CA VAL A 214 -31.37 -37.71 -17.75
C VAL A 214 -32.15 -36.47 -17.37
N LEU A 215 -32.76 -35.84 -18.37
CA LEU A 215 -33.59 -34.67 -18.12
C LEU A 215 -34.85 -35.03 -17.30
N PRO A 216 -35.12 -34.29 -16.21
CA PRO A 216 -36.38 -34.41 -15.48
C PRO A 216 -37.59 -34.09 -16.37
N PRO A 217 -38.67 -34.90 -16.37
CA PRO A 217 -39.86 -34.62 -17.16
C PRO A 217 -40.54 -33.29 -16.83
N SER A 218 -41.47 -32.85 -17.68
CA SER A 218 -42.33 -31.70 -17.37
C SER A 218 -43.29 -32.01 -16.21
N ASN A 219 -43.63 -30.98 -15.43
CA ASN A 219 -44.51 -31.07 -14.26
C ASN A 219 -44.06 -32.14 -13.25
N TYR A 220 -42.77 -32.13 -12.94
CA TYR A 220 -42.10 -33.15 -12.14
C TYR A 220 -41.48 -32.51 -10.90
N THR A 221 -41.40 -33.28 -9.80
CA THR A 221 -40.75 -32.81 -8.58
C THR A 221 -39.87 -33.89 -7.96
N ILE A 222 -38.76 -33.46 -7.35
CA ILE A 222 -37.88 -34.27 -6.49
C ILE A 222 -37.81 -33.56 -5.14
N LYS A 223 -38.11 -34.27 -4.06
CA LYS A 223 -37.99 -33.74 -2.70
C LYS A 223 -36.95 -34.54 -1.91
N PHE A 224 -36.00 -33.83 -1.31
CA PHE A 224 -35.03 -34.33 -0.34
C PHE A 224 -35.56 -34.05 1.07
N TYR A 225 -35.55 -35.08 1.90
CA TYR A 225 -36.05 -35.06 3.27
C TYR A 225 -34.88 -35.04 4.23
N TYR A 226 -34.80 -33.98 5.03
CA TYR A 226 -33.82 -33.81 6.07
C TYR A 226 -34.10 -34.74 7.26
N HIS A 227 -33.06 -35.30 7.85
CA HIS A 227 -33.18 -36.11 9.06
C HIS A 227 -33.00 -35.24 10.31
N GLN A 228 -34.07 -35.07 11.09
CA GLN A 228 -34.12 -34.10 12.20
C GLN A 228 -33.15 -34.42 13.37
N SER A 229 -32.80 -35.69 13.55
CA SER A 229 -31.92 -36.15 14.64
C SER A 229 -30.80 -37.06 14.10
N PRO A 230 -29.89 -36.53 13.26
CA PRO A 230 -28.83 -37.33 12.69
C PRO A 230 -27.87 -37.79 13.79
N SER A 231 -27.54 -39.07 13.80
CA SER A 231 -26.45 -39.61 14.65
C SER A 231 -25.07 -39.21 14.13
N PHE A 232 -25.01 -38.60 12.95
CA PHE A 232 -23.78 -38.13 12.34
C PHE A 232 -23.16 -37.00 13.17
N GLN A 233 -21.96 -37.26 13.70
CA GLN A 233 -21.17 -36.26 14.42
C GLN A 233 -20.24 -35.56 13.43
N SER A 234 -20.51 -34.28 13.19
CA SER A 234 -19.62 -33.39 12.47
C SER A 234 -18.81 -32.59 13.49
N VAL A 235 -17.56 -33.00 13.68
CA VAL A 235 -16.55 -32.17 14.35
C VAL A 235 -15.88 -31.37 13.25
N ASP A 236 -16.02 -30.04 13.29
CA ASP A 236 -15.48 -29.16 12.27
C ASP A 236 -15.33 -27.75 12.86
N GLY A 237 -14.10 -27.29 12.96
CA GLY A 237 -13.79 -25.94 13.39
C GLY A 237 -12.67 -25.39 12.54
N GLY A 238 -12.81 -24.14 12.11
CA GLY A 238 -11.91 -23.54 11.13
C GLY A 238 -11.80 -22.04 11.31
N ILE A 239 -11.11 -21.41 10.36
CA ILE A 239 -11.01 -19.96 10.29
C ILE A 239 -12.22 -19.45 9.51
N ASN A 240 -12.97 -18.53 10.11
CA ASN A 240 -14.04 -17.79 9.44
C ASN A 240 -13.45 -16.62 8.67
N TRP A 241 -12.58 -15.83 9.32
CA TRP A 241 -11.88 -14.73 8.66
C TRP A 241 -10.59 -14.26 9.35
N ASN A 242 -9.72 -13.59 8.59
CA ASN A 242 -8.48 -12.96 9.06
C ASN A 242 -8.57 -11.44 8.93
N ASP A 243 -8.31 -10.70 10.02
CA ASP A 243 -8.28 -9.23 10.12
C ASP A 243 -9.55 -8.46 9.70
N ASN A 244 -10.27 -8.90 8.66
CA ASN A 244 -11.52 -8.33 8.16
C ASN A 244 -12.48 -9.44 7.72
N GLU A 245 -13.79 -9.22 7.92
CA GLU A 245 -14.83 -10.21 7.60
C GLU A 245 -14.99 -10.51 6.10
N ALA A 246 -14.50 -9.63 5.24
CA ALA A 246 -14.55 -9.82 3.79
C ALA A 246 -13.50 -10.83 3.29
N ASN A 247 -12.54 -11.25 4.13
CA ASN A 247 -11.46 -12.16 3.77
C ASN A 247 -10.60 -11.71 2.59
N GLY A 248 -10.65 -10.42 2.28
CA GLY A 248 -9.90 -9.85 1.18
C GLY A 248 -8.56 -9.27 1.61
N GLY A 249 -7.70 -9.05 0.63
CA GLY A 249 -6.41 -8.40 0.79
C GLY A 249 -6.57 -7.00 1.36
N ILE A 250 -5.58 -6.56 2.14
CA ILE A 250 -5.59 -5.26 2.81
C ILE A 250 -4.34 -4.46 2.47
N PHE A 251 -4.46 -3.14 2.57
CA PHE A 251 -3.31 -2.25 2.57
C PHE A 251 -2.98 -1.87 4.02
N ILE A 252 -1.69 -1.80 4.35
CA ILE A 252 -1.20 -1.26 5.62
C ILE A 252 -0.08 -0.27 5.38
N LYS A 253 0.25 0.54 6.39
CA LYS A 253 1.38 1.49 6.30
C LYS A 253 2.70 0.82 6.68
N LYS A 254 3.75 1.07 5.89
CA LYS A 254 5.14 0.86 6.30
C LYS A 254 5.49 1.83 7.45
N ASP A 255 6.35 1.38 8.37
CA ASP A 255 6.88 2.15 9.51
C ASP A 255 5.82 2.80 10.41
N ALA A 256 4.62 2.22 10.45
CA ALA A 256 3.56 2.66 11.35
C ALA A 256 3.62 1.95 12.71
N ALA A 257 2.73 2.35 13.62
CA ALA A 257 2.51 1.63 14.87
C ALA A 257 2.19 0.15 14.60
N PRO A 258 2.58 -0.77 15.52
CA PRO A 258 2.34 -2.20 15.33
C PRO A 258 0.88 -2.51 15.00
N TYR A 259 0.66 -3.22 13.89
CA TYR A 259 -0.66 -3.59 13.43
C TYR A 259 -1.14 -4.82 14.21
N PRO A 260 -2.27 -4.74 14.94
CA PRO A 260 -2.79 -5.87 15.70
C PRO A 260 -3.35 -6.93 14.76
N MET A 261 -2.90 -8.17 14.91
CA MET A 261 -3.38 -9.30 14.12
C MET A 261 -4.54 -9.96 14.85
N ILE A 262 -5.64 -10.23 14.14
CA ILE A 262 -6.80 -10.94 14.67
C ILE A 262 -7.32 -11.99 13.68
N ALA A 263 -7.99 -13.01 14.22
CA ALA A 263 -8.73 -13.96 13.39
C ALA A 263 -10.04 -14.34 14.09
N ASN A 264 -11.09 -14.56 13.32
CA ASN A 264 -12.30 -15.19 13.80
C ASN A 264 -12.27 -16.66 13.44
N VAL A 265 -12.54 -17.49 14.44
CA VAL A 265 -12.64 -18.94 14.29
C VAL A 265 -14.04 -19.37 14.65
N LYS A 266 -14.54 -20.37 13.93
CA LYS A 266 -15.93 -20.81 14.01
C LYS A 266 -16.02 -22.32 14.13
N ASN A 267 -16.97 -22.78 14.93
CA ASN A 267 -17.43 -24.16 14.89
C ASN A 267 -18.45 -24.32 13.74
N PHE A 268 -18.01 -24.91 12.64
CA PHE A 268 -18.84 -25.21 11.47
C PHE A 268 -19.61 -26.53 11.63
N GLY A 269 -19.21 -27.38 12.58
CA GLY A 269 -19.82 -28.67 12.87
C GLY A 269 -21.11 -28.61 13.71
N ASN A 270 -21.64 -29.80 14.03
CA ASN A 270 -22.79 -29.98 14.91
C ASN A 270 -22.42 -30.52 16.30
N THR A 271 -21.14 -30.67 16.59
CA THR A 271 -20.61 -31.14 17.87
C THR A 271 -19.89 -30.01 18.59
N ASN A 272 -19.97 -29.94 19.93
CA ASN A 272 -19.19 -28.97 20.70
C ASN A 272 -17.69 -29.18 20.46
N LEU A 273 -16.96 -28.10 20.21
CA LEU A 273 -15.52 -28.10 20.16
C LEU A 273 -14.97 -27.79 21.55
N ASN A 274 -13.94 -28.52 21.95
CA ASN A 274 -13.10 -28.14 23.08
C ASN A 274 -12.23 -26.94 22.70
N MET A 275 -11.45 -26.42 23.66
CA MET A 275 -10.42 -25.43 23.35
C MET A 275 -9.45 -25.94 22.27
N PHE A 276 -9.06 -25.06 21.34
CA PHE A 276 -8.12 -25.38 20.27
C PHE A 276 -7.17 -24.21 20.01
N LEU A 277 -6.07 -24.49 19.30
CA LEU A 277 -5.00 -23.53 19.05
C LEU A 277 -5.25 -22.82 17.72
N VAL A 278 -5.03 -21.52 17.71
CA VAL A 278 -5.02 -20.68 16.51
C VAL A 278 -3.63 -20.08 16.38
N LYS A 279 -3.03 -20.15 15.21
CA LYS A 279 -1.71 -19.56 14.94
C LYS A 279 -1.74 -18.77 13.66
N ASP A 280 -1.13 -17.59 13.68
CA ASP A 280 -0.84 -16.79 12.50
C ASP A 280 0.66 -16.76 12.23
N THR A 281 0.99 -16.53 10.97
CA THR A 281 2.37 -16.33 10.53
C THR A 281 2.34 -15.44 9.29
N VAL A 282 2.98 -14.29 9.39
CA VAL A 282 3.11 -13.35 8.28
C VAL A 282 4.45 -13.59 7.60
N PHE A 283 4.42 -13.80 6.29
CA PHE A 283 5.59 -14.01 5.44
C PHE A 283 5.81 -12.82 4.52
N ALA A 284 7.05 -12.38 4.36
CA ALA A 284 7.44 -11.53 3.24
C ALA A 284 7.44 -12.33 1.92
N SER A 285 7.44 -11.63 0.78
CA SER A 285 7.45 -12.25 -0.56
C SER A 285 8.59 -13.25 -0.81
N ASN A 286 9.72 -13.12 -0.11
CA ASN A 286 10.85 -14.05 -0.18
C ASN A 286 10.71 -15.28 0.74
N GLY A 287 9.56 -15.45 1.41
CA GLY A 287 9.28 -16.55 2.35
C GLY A 287 9.81 -16.34 3.77
N THR A 288 10.41 -15.19 4.08
CA THR A 288 10.90 -14.89 5.44
C THR A 288 9.72 -14.60 6.37
N VAL A 289 9.72 -15.20 7.57
CA VAL A 289 8.73 -14.89 8.61
C VAL A 289 9.02 -13.51 9.20
N VAL A 290 8.03 -12.63 9.19
CA VAL A 290 8.12 -11.26 9.74
C VAL A 290 7.32 -11.06 11.03
N ALA A 291 6.26 -11.84 11.23
CA ALA A 291 5.49 -11.91 12.46
C ALA A 291 4.93 -13.34 12.62
N SER A 292 4.73 -13.77 13.86
CA SER A 292 4.08 -15.05 14.16
C SER A 292 3.60 -15.06 15.61
N GLY A 293 2.31 -15.31 15.77
CA GLY A 293 1.64 -15.36 17.05
C GLY A 293 0.92 -16.67 17.30
N GLY A 294 0.37 -16.75 18.49
CA GLY A 294 -0.52 -17.83 18.89
C GLY A 294 -1.62 -17.30 19.77
N ALA A 295 -2.80 -17.88 19.61
CA ALA A 295 -3.95 -17.64 20.44
C ALA A 295 -4.66 -18.96 20.77
N VAL A 296 -5.50 -18.94 21.79
CA VAL A 296 -6.34 -20.08 22.18
C VAL A 296 -7.78 -19.68 21.98
N ALA A 297 -8.50 -20.44 21.17
CA ALA A 297 -9.95 -20.34 21.10
C ALA A 297 -10.55 -21.12 22.26
N GLY A 298 -11.50 -20.50 22.98
CA GLY A 298 -12.27 -21.19 24.00
C GLY A 298 -13.15 -22.31 23.41
N PRO A 299 -13.82 -23.12 24.23
CA PRO A 299 -14.81 -24.07 23.74
C PRO A 299 -15.89 -23.36 22.90
N LEU A 300 -16.25 -23.95 21.76
CA LEU A 300 -17.26 -23.39 20.85
C LEU A 300 -18.43 -24.36 20.67
N ALA A 301 -19.64 -23.85 20.92
CA ALA A 301 -20.86 -24.58 20.58
C ALA A 301 -21.08 -24.59 19.06
N PRO A 302 -21.86 -25.54 18.50
CA PRO A 302 -22.21 -25.57 17.09
C PRO A 302 -22.68 -24.22 16.56
N ASN A 303 -22.18 -23.83 15.39
CA ASN A 303 -22.51 -22.58 14.70
C ASN A 303 -22.22 -21.29 15.50
N THR A 304 -21.31 -21.35 16.48
CA THR A 304 -20.79 -20.16 17.19
C THR A 304 -19.35 -19.90 16.79
N ASP A 305 -18.94 -18.64 16.91
CA ASP A 305 -17.61 -18.16 16.57
C ASP A 305 -17.02 -17.28 17.67
N VAL A 306 -15.73 -17.02 17.58
CA VAL A 306 -15.00 -16.10 18.47
C VAL A 306 -13.85 -15.45 17.73
N THR A 307 -13.66 -14.15 17.96
CA THR A 307 -12.46 -13.44 17.51
C THR A 307 -11.35 -13.60 18.53
N VAL A 308 -10.22 -14.16 18.09
CA VAL A 308 -9.00 -14.26 18.86
C VAL A 308 -8.05 -13.12 18.49
N ASN A 309 -7.34 -12.62 19.49
CA ASN A 309 -6.26 -11.65 19.30
C ASN A 309 -4.95 -12.42 19.43
N PHE A 310 -4.06 -12.27 18.47
CA PHE A 310 -2.74 -12.87 18.57
C PHE A 310 -1.87 -12.08 19.55
N SER A 311 -0.93 -12.79 20.17
CA SER A 311 -0.01 -12.22 21.17
C SER A 311 1.03 -11.27 20.57
N ASP A 312 1.26 -11.36 19.27
CA ASP A 312 2.17 -10.54 18.51
C ASP A 312 1.44 -9.43 17.74
N SER A 313 2.22 -8.59 17.09
CA SER A 313 1.73 -7.53 16.21
C SER A 313 2.67 -7.43 15.02
N LEU A 314 2.11 -7.03 13.88
CA LEU A 314 2.85 -6.90 12.65
C LEU A 314 3.51 -5.51 12.56
N VAL A 315 4.83 -5.49 12.43
CA VAL A 315 5.60 -4.27 12.11
C VAL A 315 6.29 -4.49 10.77
N VAL A 316 5.87 -3.73 9.77
CA VAL A 316 6.45 -3.79 8.41
C VAL A 316 7.40 -2.61 8.19
N THR A 317 8.67 -2.92 7.95
CA THR A 317 9.72 -1.92 7.70
C THR A 317 10.07 -1.77 6.22
N ALA A 318 9.48 -2.58 5.35
CA ALA A 318 9.63 -2.49 3.90
C ALA A 318 8.24 -2.40 3.26
N ALA A 319 8.14 -1.60 2.19
CA ALA A 319 6.95 -1.63 1.35
C ALA A 319 7.00 -2.90 0.49
N GLY A 320 5.84 -3.50 0.23
CA GLY A 320 5.76 -4.73 -0.55
C GLY A 320 4.59 -5.63 -0.13
N ARG A 321 4.55 -6.82 -0.75
CA ARG A 321 3.53 -7.83 -0.52
C ARG A 321 3.94 -8.79 0.58
N TYR A 322 2.97 -9.15 1.40
CA TYR A 322 3.09 -10.07 2.53
C TYR A 322 1.90 -11.03 2.53
N THR A 323 2.12 -12.22 3.07
CA THR A 323 1.09 -13.25 3.20
C THR A 323 0.87 -13.55 4.67
N ASN A 324 -0.31 -13.22 5.20
CA ASN A 324 -0.74 -13.74 6.50
C ASN A 324 -1.33 -15.14 6.30
N VAL A 325 -0.79 -16.13 7.00
CA VAL A 325 -1.30 -17.50 7.02
C VAL A 325 -1.78 -17.82 8.43
N THR A 326 -3.08 -17.96 8.57
CA THR A 326 -3.70 -18.38 9.83
C THR A 326 -4.14 -19.81 9.71
N TYR A 327 -3.88 -20.60 10.75
CA TYR A 327 -4.31 -21.98 10.81
C TYR A 327 -4.76 -22.39 12.22
N VAL A 328 -5.73 -23.31 12.28
CA VAL A 328 -6.18 -23.93 13.52
C VAL A 328 -5.60 -25.33 13.66
N THR A 329 -5.33 -25.75 14.90
CA THR A 329 -4.89 -27.10 15.22
C THR A 329 -5.47 -27.55 16.57
N GLY A 330 -5.40 -28.86 16.83
CA GLY A 330 -5.88 -29.41 18.11
C GLY A 330 -7.40 -29.61 18.15
N ILE A 331 -8.01 -29.87 16.98
CA ILE A 331 -9.41 -30.28 16.84
C ILE A 331 -9.45 -31.76 16.43
N PRO A 332 -9.51 -32.72 17.38
CA PRO A 332 -9.48 -34.13 17.05
C PRO A 332 -10.75 -34.56 16.30
N GLY A 333 -10.58 -35.24 15.17
CA GLY A 333 -11.70 -35.73 14.38
C GLY A 333 -12.34 -34.68 13.47
N ASP A 334 -11.67 -33.53 13.26
CA ASP A 334 -12.09 -32.54 12.27
C ASP A 334 -12.21 -33.16 10.87
N ILE A 335 -13.39 -32.99 10.26
CA ILE A 335 -13.74 -33.61 8.98
C ILE A 335 -13.64 -32.65 7.78
N VAL A 336 -13.38 -31.35 7.98
CA VAL A 336 -13.29 -30.36 6.89
C VAL A 336 -11.95 -29.61 6.95
N PRO A 337 -10.82 -30.29 6.73
CA PRO A 337 -9.50 -29.68 6.91
C PRO A 337 -9.19 -28.53 5.94
N SER A 338 -9.99 -28.33 4.89
CA SER A 338 -9.83 -27.24 3.93
C SER A 338 -10.11 -25.86 4.55
N ASN A 339 -10.94 -25.77 5.60
CA ASN A 339 -11.23 -24.51 6.30
C ASN A 339 -10.25 -24.24 7.47
N ASN A 340 -9.31 -25.15 7.73
CA ASN A 340 -8.33 -25.03 8.82
C ASN A 340 -7.20 -24.06 8.53
N LYS A 341 -7.10 -23.57 7.30
CA LYS A 341 -6.06 -22.65 6.88
C LYS A 341 -6.68 -21.56 6.03
N LEU A 342 -6.42 -20.32 6.39
CA LEU A 342 -6.79 -19.17 5.60
C LEU A 342 -5.55 -18.32 5.31
N GLN A 343 -5.44 -17.88 4.06
CA GLN A 343 -4.40 -16.95 3.62
C GLN A 343 -5.03 -15.61 3.29
N GLN A 344 -4.35 -14.54 3.67
CA GLN A 344 -4.73 -13.17 3.37
C GLN A 344 -3.52 -12.42 2.83
N GLU A 345 -3.74 -11.67 1.76
CA GLU A 345 -2.75 -10.75 1.23
C GLU A 345 -2.69 -9.45 2.06
N ILE A 346 -1.48 -8.99 2.33
CA ILE A 346 -1.21 -7.71 2.96
C ILE A 346 -0.24 -6.94 2.08
N VAL A 347 -0.59 -5.72 1.69
CA VAL A 347 0.28 -4.84 0.92
C VAL A 347 0.70 -3.66 1.80
N ALA A 348 1.97 -3.62 2.18
CA ALA A 348 2.54 -2.50 2.91
C ALA A 348 2.93 -1.38 1.94
N VAL A 349 2.42 -0.17 2.17
CA VAL A 349 2.68 1.00 1.33
C VAL A 349 3.46 2.06 2.09
N ASP A 350 4.40 2.71 1.40
CA ASP A 350 5.21 3.78 1.96
C ASP A 350 4.45 5.11 1.91
N THR A 351 3.77 5.44 3.00
CA THR A 351 3.02 6.70 3.10
C THR A 351 3.92 7.93 3.24
N ALA A 352 5.25 7.78 3.29
CA ALA A 352 6.21 8.88 3.20
C ALA A 352 6.48 9.30 1.73
N ALA A 353 6.20 8.42 0.76
CA ALA A 353 6.41 8.69 -0.66
C ALA A 353 5.41 9.72 -1.23
N GLY A 354 5.83 10.52 -2.21
CA GLY A 354 4.95 11.49 -2.88
C GLY A 354 3.76 10.84 -3.58
N LEU A 355 4.03 9.95 -4.55
CA LEU A 355 3.02 9.11 -5.20
C LEU A 355 3.24 7.65 -4.81
N MET A 356 2.16 6.91 -4.63
CA MET A 356 2.18 5.49 -4.34
C MET A 356 1.16 4.71 -5.15
N THR A 357 1.41 3.41 -5.32
CA THR A 357 0.48 2.51 -5.99
C THR A 357 -0.26 1.65 -4.97
N LEU A 358 -1.58 1.60 -5.06
CA LEU A 358 -2.44 0.63 -4.40
C LEU A 358 -2.86 -0.42 -5.43
N GLU A 359 -2.22 -1.59 -5.38
CA GLU A 359 -2.52 -2.74 -6.21
C GLU A 359 -2.17 -4.04 -5.48
N PHE A 360 -2.79 -5.13 -5.89
CA PHE A 360 -2.60 -6.47 -5.33
C PHE A 360 -1.80 -7.40 -6.26
N THR A 361 -0.88 -6.83 -7.05
CA THR A 361 -0.06 -7.62 -7.98
C THR A 361 1.42 -7.34 -7.79
N ASP A 362 2.30 -8.25 -8.21
CA ASP A 362 3.74 -8.01 -8.21
C ASP A 362 4.23 -7.17 -9.41
N GLY A 363 3.31 -6.78 -10.31
CA GLY A 363 3.62 -6.03 -11.51
C GLY A 363 4.11 -6.87 -12.69
N ILE A 364 4.15 -8.20 -12.55
CA ILE A 364 4.53 -9.16 -13.60
C ILE A 364 3.26 -9.89 -14.06
N ALA A 365 3.02 -9.91 -15.37
CA ALA A 365 1.88 -10.61 -15.92
C ALA A 365 2.18 -12.10 -16.07
N ASN A 366 1.29 -12.96 -15.56
CA ASN A 366 1.30 -14.39 -15.84
C ASN A 366 0.35 -14.71 -17.02
N GLY A 367 0.81 -15.57 -17.95
CA GLY A 367 0.00 -16.05 -19.06
C GLY A 367 -0.43 -14.97 -20.06
N THR A 368 -1.55 -15.21 -20.77
CA THR A 368 -2.00 -14.37 -21.90
C THR A 368 -2.99 -13.26 -21.52
N GLY A 369 -3.16 -12.95 -20.23
CA GLY A 369 -4.23 -12.07 -19.74
C GLY A 369 -5.63 -12.67 -19.97
N LEU A 370 -6.68 -11.92 -19.64
CA LEU A 370 -8.08 -12.30 -19.88
C LEU A 370 -8.75 -11.35 -20.87
N ASN A 371 -9.54 -11.91 -21.79
CA ASN A 371 -10.47 -11.18 -22.64
C ASN A 371 -11.82 -11.90 -22.69
N TRP A 372 -12.86 -11.17 -23.07
CA TRP A 372 -14.19 -11.72 -23.31
C TRP A 372 -14.52 -11.74 -24.80
N ASN A 373 -15.14 -12.82 -25.24
CA ASN A 373 -15.76 -12.90 -26.55
C ASN A 373 -17.10 -12.15 -26.51
N GLY A 374 -17.27 -11.10 -27.35
CA GLY A 374 -18.51 -10.33 -27.46
C GLY A 374 -18.48 -8.86 -27.00
N GLY A 375 -17.40 -8.37 -26.37
CA GLY A 375 -17.16 -6.93 -26.23
C GLY A 375 -17.93 -6.16 -25.14
N ASN A 376 -18.56 -6.82 -24.18
CA ASN A 376 -19.36 -6.19 -23.12
C ASN A 376 -19.01 -6.73 -21.73
N GLY A 377 -17.72 -6.76 -21.39
CA GLY A 377 -17.20 -7.31 -20.14
C GLY A 377 -16.11 -6.43 -19.52
N GLY A 378 -15.77 -6.73 -18.27
CA GLY A 378 -14.74 -6.01 -17.54
C GLY A 378 -14.40 -6.67 -16.22
N ILE A 379 -13.34 -6.14 -15.60
CA ILE A 379 -12.90 -6.53 -14.25
C ILE A 379 -12.87 -5.28 -13.40
N ALA A 380 -13.40 -5.40 -12.18
CA ALA A 380 -13.15 -4.42 -11.14
C ALA A 380 -12.36 -5.03 -9.98
N VAL A 381 -11.68 -4.15 -9.24
CA VAL A 381 -11.05 -4.46 -7.96
C VAL A 381 -11.57 -3.50 -6.90
N TYR A 382 -11.87 -4.00 -5.71
CA TYR A 382 -12.12 -3.15 -4.55
C TYR A 382 -10.80 -2.76 -3.88
N ILE A 383 -10.55 -1.46 -3.75
CA ILE A 383 -9.34 -0.90 -3.14
C ILE A 383 -9.73 -0.02 -1.97
N GLU A 384 -9.25 -0.38 -0.78
CA GLU A 384 -9.44 0.39 0.44
C GLU A 384 -8.10 0.97 0.92
N PRO A 385 -7.91 2.30 0.88
CA PRO A 385 -6.70 2.95 1.33
C PRO A 385 -6.42 2.72 2.83
N PRO A 386 -5.15 2.61 3.25
CA PRO A 386 -4.78 2.33 4.65
C PRO A 386 -4.85 3.54 5.60
N THR A 387 -5.55 4.63 5.23
CA THR A 387 -4.91 5.90 4.85
C THR A 387 -5.91 6.97 4.46
N TYR A 388 -6.50 7.73 5.38
CA TYR A 388 -7.39 8.85 5.03
C TYR A 388 -6.93 10.20 5.59
N PRO A 389 -7.25 11.33 4.91
CA PRO A 389 -7.74 11.38 3.52
C PRO A 389 -6.70 10.87 2.52
N VAL A 390 -7.16 10.36 1.39
CA VAL A 390 -6.32 10.00 0.25
C VAL A 390 -6.88 10.62 -1.02
N LYS A 391 -6.02 11.05 -1.91
CA LYS A 391 -6.42 11.58 -3.20
C LYS A 391 -6.02 10.61 -4.31
N ILE A 392 -6.97 10.33 -5.20
CA ILE A 392 -6.74 9.50 -6.38
C ILE A 392 -6.25 10.40 -7.52
N ASN A 393 -5.01 10.16 -8.00
CA ASN A 393 -4.44 10.92 -9.11
C ASN A 393 -4.67 10.23 -10.46
N SER A 394 -4.46 8.92 -10.49
CA SER A 394 -4.62 8.11 -11.70
C SER A 394 -4.92 6.67 -11.37
N SER A 395 -5.42 5.92 -12.35
CA SER A 395 -5.48 4.46 -12.32
C SER A 395 -4.46 3.87 -13.30
N ARG A 396 -4.11 2.61 -13.13
CA ARG A 396 -3.19 1.88 -14.03
C ARG A 396 -3.75 0.52 -14.39
N PHE A 397 -3.51 0.09 -15.63
CA PHE A 397 -4.00 -1.19 -16.18
C PHE A 397 -2.92 -1.83 -17.05
N PHE A 398 -2.52 -3.06 -16.77
CA PHE A 398 -1.56 -3.76 -17.62
C PHE A 398 -2.26 -4.44 -18.79
N ILE A 399 -1.97 -4.03 -20.02
CA ILE A 399 -2.63 -4.60 -21.21
C ILE A 399 -1.71 -5.62 -21.88
N THR A 400 -2.09 -6.89 -21.92
CA THR A 400 -1.28 -7.99 -22.49
C THR A 400 -1.51 -8.20 -23.99
N ALA A 401 -2.67 -7.78 -24.51
CA ALA A 401 -2.99 -7.86 -25.94
C ALA A 401 -4.03 -6.81 -26.36
N ASN A 402 -4.00 -6.42 -27.63
CA ASN A 402 -5.04 -5.61 -28.27
C ASN A 402 -5.09 -5.90 -29.79
N THR A 403 -5.48 -7.12 -30.15
CA THR A 403 -5.41 -7.62 -31.54
C THR A 403 -6.43 -6.97 -32.47
N SER A 404 -7.52 -6.42 -31.92
CA SER A 404 -8.60 -5.78 -32.68
C SER A 404 -8.53 -4.26 -32.68
N GLY A 405 -7.50 -3.66 -32.03
CA GLY A 405 -7.33 -2.21 -31.99
C GLY A 405 -8.51 -1.48 -31.35
N VAL A 406 -9.00 -1.96 -30.21
CA VAL A 406 -10.11 -1.37 -29.45
C VAL A 406 -9.62 -0.66 -28.18
N GLY A 407 -10.43 0.28 -27.67
CA GLY A 407 -10.15 1.00 -26.43
C GLY A 407 -10.69 0.29 -25.19
N PHE A 408 -10.64 0.96 -24.05
CA PHE A 408 -11.33 0.55 -22.82
C PHE A 408 -11.74 1.76 -21.99
N TYR A 409 -12.68 1.59 -21.07
CA TYR A 409 -13.03 2.60 -20.06
C TYR A 409 -12.37 2.25 -18.72
N ALA A 410 -11.73 3.25 -18.12
CA ALA A 410 -11.33 3.23 -16.72
C ALA A 410 -12.40 3.96 -15.90
N VAL A 411 -13.07 3.25 -14.99
CA VAL A 411 -14.19 3.80 -14.22
C VAL A 411 -13.93 3.61 -12.74
N ILE A 412 -14.15 4.65 -11.94
CA ILE A 412 -14.05 4.59 -10.48
C ILE A 412 -15.45 4.74 -9.92
N TYR A 413 -15.90 3.76 -9.13
CA TYR A 413 -17.13 3.84 -8.36
C TYR A 413 -16.82 4.01 -6.88
N ASP A 414 -17.65 4.82 -6.21
CA ASP A 414 -17.72 4.88 -4.76
C ASP A 414 -18.22 3.54 -4.18
N ASP A 415 -17.94 3.26 -2.91
CA ASP A 415 -18.38 2.03 -2.22
C ASP A 415 -19.74 2.17 -1.52
N ASN A 416 -20.40 3.32 -1.71
CA ASN A 416 -21.67 3.66 -1.06
C ASN A 416 -22.93 2.94 -1.63
N GLY A 417 -22.75 1.88 -2.40
CA GLY A 417 -23.86 1.07 -2.90
C GLY A 417 -24.53 0.25 -1.78
N PRO A 418 -25.74 -0.28 -2.02
CA PRO A 418 -26.42 -1.16 -1.06
C PRO A 418 -25.50 -2.32 -0.66
N ASN A 419 -25.38 -2.58 0.65
CA ASN A 419 -24.52 -3.64 1.21
C ASN A 419 -23.02 -3.50 0.86
N GLY A 420 -22.50 -2.28 0.73
CA GLY A 420 -21.09 -2.04 0.43
C GLY A 420 -20.68 -2.40 -1.01
N THR A 421 -21.66 -2.54 -1.90
CA THR A 421 -21.42 -2.77 -3.32
C THR A 421 -21.08 -1.46 -4.05
N LYS A 422 -20.74 -1.51 -5.34
CA LYS A 422 -20.50 -0.30 -6.11
C LYS A 422 -21.68 0.68 -6.00
N GLY A 423 -21.34 1.94 -5.81
CA GLY A 423 -22.29 3.03 -5.71
C GLY A 423 -22.21 3.96 -6.91
N THR A 424 -21.98 5.24 -6.62
CA THR A 424 -21.97 6.31 -7.62
C THR A 424 -20.66 6.31 -8.43
N VAL A 425 -20.73 6.58 -9.72
CA VAL A 425 -19.53 6.80 -10.56
C VAL A 425 -18.85 8.10 -10.13
N LEU A 426 -17.61 8.01 -9.65
CA LEU A 426 -16.77 9.16 -9.29
C LEU A 426 -16.04 9.72 -10.52
N ASP A 427 -15.56 8.84 -11.40
CA ASP A 427 -15.00 9.23 -12.69
C ASP A 427 -15.09 8.11 -13.74
N SER A 428 -15.07 8.49 -15.01
CA SER A 428 -15.08 7.56 -16.15
C SER A 428 -14.29 8.15 -17.31
N VAL A 429 -13.21 7.47 -17.70
CA VAL A 429 -12.29 7.93 -18.74
C VAL A 429 -12.16 6.87 -19.82
N PHE A 430 -12.47 7.24 -21.06
CA PHE A 430 -12.22 6.38 -22.22
C PHE A 430 -10.78 6.49 -22.68
N VAL A 431 -10.11 5.34 -22.80
CA VAL A 431 -8.77 5.22 -23.37
C VAL A 431 -8.90 4.72 -24.81
N PRO A 432 -8.55 5.55 -25.83
CA PRO A 432 -8.61 5.11 -27.21
C PRO A 432 -7.51 4.09 -27.52
N PRO A 433 -7.68 3.26 -28.57
CA PRO A 433 -6.69 2.25 -28.96
C PRO A 433 -5.29 2.82 -29.19
N SER A 434 -5.20 4.03 -29.76
CA SER A 434 -3.94 4.74 -30.01
C SER A 434 -3.18 5.10 -28.75
N GLY A 435 -3.84 5.08 -27.58
CA GLY A 435 -3.25 5.36 -26.28
C GLY A 435 -2.77 4.12 -25.53
N ILE A 436 -2.85 2.93 -26.14
CA ILE A 436 -2.56 1.64 -25.50
C ILE A 436 -1.25 1.06 -26.05
N THR A 437 -0.36 0.69 -25.13
CA THR A 437 0.86 -0.06 -25.43
C THR A 437 0.75 -1.44 -24.80
N ILE A 438 0.92 -2.48 -25.62
CA ILE A 438 0.84 -3.88 -25.20
C ILE A 438 2.06 -4.26 -24.35
N ASN A 439 1.88 -5.17 -23.40
CA ASN A 439 2.87 -5.63 -22.42
C ASN A 439 3.40 -4.50 -21.53
N SER A 440 2.53 -3.54 -21.19
CA SER A 440 2.87 -2.43 -20.32
C SER A 440 1.65 -1.89 -19.58
N TYR A 441 1.91 -1.20 -18.47
CA TYR A 441 0.88 -0.45 -17.77
C TYR A 441 0.46 0.80 -18.56
N LYS A 442 -0.85 0.94 -18.74
CA LYS A 442 -1.49 2.18 -19.16
C LYS A 442 -1.97 2.95 -17.93
N THR A 443 -1.34 4.08 -17.65
CA THR A 443 -1.81 5.05 -16.65
C THR A 443 -2.90 5.96 -17.25
N VAL A 444 -3.99 6.14 -16.50
CA VAL A 444 -5.16 6.95 -16.86
C VAL A 444 -5.35 8.03 -15.80
N SER A 445 -5.27 9.30 -16.18
CA SER A 445 -5.35 10.44 -15.25
C SER A 445 -6.79 10.76 -14.86
N HIS A 446 -6.99 11.03 -13.57
CA HIS A 446 -8.28 11.43 -12.97
C HIS A 446 -8.22 12.84 -12.34
N LEU A 447 -7.17 13.61 -12.65
CA LEU A 447 -6.88 14.91 -12.02
C LEU A 447 -7.98 15.96 -12.20
N SER A 448 -8.83 15.83 -13.23
CA SER A 448 -9.92 16.78 -13.50
C SER A 448 -11.09 16.68 -12.52
N LYS A 449 -11.19 15.61 -11.73
CA LYS A 449 -12.29 15.38 -10.77
C LYS A 449 -11.92 15.64 -9.31
N SER A 450 -10.63 15.72 -8.98
CA SER A 450 -10.13 15.86 -7.60
C SER A 450 -10.82 14.90 -6.61
N ILE A 451 -10.69 13.59 -6.87
CA ILE A 451 -11.34 12.55 -6.05
C ILE A 451 -10.56 12.39 -4.74
N ILE A 452 -11.18 12.75 -3.62
CA ILE A 452 -10.61 12.62 -2.27
C ILE A 452 -11.51 11.68 -1.46
N LEU A 453 -10.94 10.57 -0.99
CA LEU A 453 -11.59 9.63 -0.10
C LEU A 453 -11.27 10.00 1.35
N ASN A 454 -12.29 10.08 2.20
CA ASN A 454 -12.16 10.38 3.63
C ASN A 454 -12.43 9.17 4.53
N SER A 455 -12.98 8.10 3.96
CA SER A 455 -13.28 6.80 4.57
C SER A 455 -13.66 5.82 3.48
N GLY A 456 -13.59 4.52 3.73
CA GLY A 456 -14.05 3.49 2.81
C GLY A 456 -13.17 3.35 1.55
N GLY A 457 -13.56 2.41 0.69
CA GLY A 457 -12.84 2.09 -0.53
C GLY A 457 -13.49 2.63 -1.79
N VAL A 458 -12.97 2.16 -2.93
CA VAL A 458 -13.56 2.37 -4.25
C VAL A 458 -13.48 1.08 -5.06
N TYR A 459 -14.37 0.95 -6.03
CA TYR A 459 -14.26 -0.07 -7.07
C TYR A 459 -13.63 0.55 -8.33
N LEU A 460 -12.42 0.09 -8.67
CA LEU A 460 -11.74 0.45 -9.91
C LEU A 460 -12.09 -0.57 -11.00
N LEU A 461 -12.82 -0.15 -12.02
CA LEU A 461 -13.24 -0.96 -13.15
C LEU A 461 -12.40 -0.68 -14.40
N TRP A 462 -11.89 -1.76 -14.99
CA TRP A 462 -11.51 -1.84 -16.39
C TRP A 462 -12.66 -2.43 -17.21
N TYR A 463 -13.23 -1.65 -18.13
CA TYR A 463 -14.33 -2.11 -18.98
C TYR A 463 -13.93 -2.11 -20.45
N MET A 464 -13.98 -3.26 -21.11
CA MET A 464 -13.50 -3.40 -22.48
C MET A 464 -14.34 -2.57 -23.47
N GLY A 465 -13.70 -1.96 -24.46
CA GLY A 465 -14.40 -1.26 -25.55
C GLY A 465 -14.81 -2.18 -26.71
N GLY A 466 -14.39 -3.45 -26.70
CA GLY A 466 -14.66 -4.44 -27.73
C GLY A 466 -13.80 -5.70 -27.53
N THR A 467 -13.95 -6.70 -28.41
CA THR A 467 -13.20 -7.95 -28.35
C THR A 467 -11.71 -7.77 -28.67
N GLY A 468 -10.86 -8.70 -28.23
CA GLY A 468 -9.45 -8.77 -28.63
C GLY A 468 -8.49 -7.88 -27.83
N ILE A 469 -8.99 -7.12 -26.85
CA ILE A 469 -8.17 -6.49 -25.81
C ILE A 469 -8.15 -7.36 -24.55
N ALA A 470 -6.97 -7.53 -23.94
CA ALA A 470 -6.79 -8.37 -22.76
C ALA A 470 -6.11 -7.63 -21.61
N LEU A 471 -6.65 -7.81 -20.40
CA LEU A 471 -6.07 -7.30 -19.15
C LEU A 471 -5.13 -8.36 -18.54
N GLY A 472 -3.98 -7.92 -18.04
CA GLY A 472 -2.99 -8.77 -17.40
C GLY A 472 -3.51 -9.39 -16.10
N ARG A 473 -2.96 -10.56 -15.78
CA ARG A 473 -3.29 -11.36 -14.60
C ARG A 473 -2.04 -11.65 -13.80
N ASP A 474 -2.19 -11.76 -12.50
CA ASP A 474 -1.21 -12.23 -11.54
C ASP A 474 -1.76 -13.52 -10.90
N THR A 475 -1.10 -14.65 -11.14
CA THR A 475 -1.47 -15.96 -10.58
C THR A 475 -0.56 -16.37 -9.43
N ASP A 476 0.40 -15.52 -9.07
CA ASP A 476 1.40 -15.81 -8.06
C ASP A 476 0.88 -15.36 -6.67
N PRO A 477 0.70 -16.30 -5.72
CA PRO A 477 0.19 -15.96 -4.39
C PRO A 477 1.11 -14.97 -3.66
N PRO A 478 0.57 -14.13 -2.76
CA PRO A 478 -0.79 -14.18 -2.20
C PRO A 478 -1.89 -13.60 -3.12
N ILE A 479 -3.12 -14.13 -3.04
CA ILE A 479 -4.26 -13.66 -3.84
C ILE A 479 -5.18 -12.77 -3.00
N SER A 480 -5.57 -11.62 -3.54
CA SER A 480 -6.33 -10.60 -2.81
C SER A 480 -7.77 -10.98 -2.54
N ARG A 481 -8.40 -11.77 -3.41
CA ARG A 481 -9.85 -12.06 -3.35
C ARG A 481 -10.73 -10.80 -3.44
N ARG A 482 -10.20 -9.70 -3.98
CA ARG A 482 -10.89 -8.41 -4.15
C ARG A 482 -11.42 -8.19 -5.56
N MET A 483 -11.37 -9.20 -6.42
CA MET A 483 -11.73 -9.11 -7.84
C MET A 483 -13.22 -9.34 -8.08
N ILE A 484 -13.78 -8.54 -8.97
CA ILE A 484 -15.18 -8.56 -9.41
C ILE A 484 -15.19 -8.71 -10.92
N GLU A 485 -15.98 -9.67 -11.42
CA GLU A 485 -16.32 -9.77 -12.82
C GLU A 485 -17.53 -8.88 -13.18
N VAL A 486 -17.41 -8.18 -14.31
CA VAL A 486 -18.49 -7.35 -14.84
C VAL A 486 -18.88 -7.84 -16.23
N LEU A 487 -20.14 -8.23 -16.41
CA LEU A 487 -20.69 -8.72 -17.69
C LEU A 487 -21.96 -7.94 -18.02
N GLY A 488 -21.89 -7.08 -19.04
CA GLY A 488 -22.94 -6.10 -19.32
C GLY A 488 -23.14 -5.16 -18.13
N THR A 489 -24.29 -5.29 -17.45
CA THR A 489 -24.62 -4.57 -16.21
C THR A 489 -24.45 -5.42 -14.95
N GLY A 490 -24.11 -6.70 -15.09
CA GLY A 490 -23.90 -7.64 -13.99
C GLY A 490 -22.59 -7.40 -13.26
N TRP A 491 -22.61 -7.52 -11.94
CA TRP A 491 -21.44 -7.45 -11.07
C TRP A 491 -21.46 -8.65 -10.13
N ALA A 492 -20.39 -9.42 -10.13
CA ALA A 492 -20.25 -10.62 -9.32
C ALA A 492 -18.81 -10.82 -8.87
N GLY A 493 -18.59 -11.57 -7.79
CA GLY A 493 -17.24 -12.03 -7.46
C GLY A 493 -16.61 -12.74 -8.66
N TYR A 494 -15.34 -12.47 -8.94
CA TYR A 494 -14.65 -13.06 -10.08
C TYR A 494 -14.58 -14.59 -9.96
N ARG A 495 -14.85 -15.33 -11.04
CA ARG A 495 -14.93 -16.79 -11.04
C ARG A 495 -13.68 -17.50 -10.48
N ASP A 496 -12.50 -16.91 -10.69
CA ASP A 496 -11.21 -17.42 -10.22
C ASP A 496 -10.61 -16.52 -9.12
N LEU A 497 -11.45 -15.85 -8.31
CA LEU A 497 -11.02 -14.88 -7.27
C LEU A 497 -10.07 -15.47 -6.21
N LEU A 498 -9.99 -16.79 -6.10
CA LEU A 498 -9.14 -17.49 -5.14
C LEU A 498 -7.74 -17.83 -5.70
N THR A 499 -7.55 -17.75 -7.01
CA THR A 499 -6.35 -18.25 -7.70
C THR A 499 -5.62 -17.18 -8.49
N GLU A 500 -6.25 -16.04 -8.79
CA GLU A 500 -5.60 -14.96 -9.51
C GLU A 500 -6.15 -13.56 -9.18
N ASP A 501 -5.28 -12.58 -9.37
CA ASP A 501 -5.57 -11.15 -9.34
C ASP A 501 -5.42 -10.55 -10.75
N PHE A 502 -6.09 -9.43 -10.99
CA PHE A 502 -5.87 -8.66 -12.21
C PHE A 502 -4.92 -7.49 -11.97
N MET A 503 -4.15 -7.19 -13.00
CA MET A 503 -3.14 -6.13 -12.99
C MET A 503 -3.76 -4.75 -13.24
N LEU A 504 -4.54 -4.29 -12.27
CA LEU A 504 -5.07 -2.94 -12.20
C LEU A 504 -4.94 -2.37 -10.79
N GLY A 505 -4.75 -1.06 -10.69
CA GLY A 505 -4.53 -0.40 -9.42
C GLY A 505 -4.70 1.11 -9.48
N LEU A 506 -4.65 1.74 -8.31
CA LEU A 506 -4.71 3.18 -8.18
C LEU A 506 -3.32 3.75 -7.91
N VAL A 507 -3.06 4.94 -8.44
CA VAL A 507 -1.93 5.77 -8.06
C VAL A 507 -2.48 6.95 -7.27
N VAL A 508 -2.06 7.02 -6.01
CA VAL A 508 -2.62 7.93 -5.00
C VAL A 508 -1.51 8.74 -4.32
N ASP A 509 -1.90 9.86 -3.72
CA ASP A 509 -1.09 10.63 -2.77
C ASP A 509 -1.91 10.91 -1.50
N TYR A 510 -1.20 11.06 -0.38
CA TYR A 510 -1.82 11.55 0.85
C TYR A 510 -1.60 13.06 0.91
N PRO A 511 -2.66 13.86 0.96
CA PRO A 511 -2.56 15.32 0.87
C PRO A 511 -2.09 15.96 2.19
N TRP A 512 -1.57 15.18 3.14
CA TRP A 512 -0.94 15.70 4.36
C TRP A 512 0.36 16.43 4.01
N PRO A 513 0.66 17.56 4.66
CA PRO A 513 1.93 18.23 4.44
C PRO A 513 3.06 17.28 4.85
N ARG A 514 4.20 17.33 4.17
CA ARG A 514 5.41 16.62 4.61
C ARG A 514 6.43 17.65 5.03
N ALA A 515 6.76 17.68 6.32
CA ALA A 515 7.67 18.66 6.88
C ALA A 515 9.10 18.38 6.40
N ASP A 516 9.76 19.38 5.83
CA ASP A 516 11.18 19.30 5.50
C ASP A 516 11.78 20.71 5.58
N PHE A 517 13.06 20.80 5.96
CA PHE A 517 13.76 22.07 5.98
C PHE A 517 15.26 21.93 5.77
N LYS A 518 15.89 23.06 5.49
CA LYS A 518 17.34 23.18 5.48
C LYS A 518 17.79 24.40 6.29
N ALA A 519 18.73 24.19 7.20
CA ALA A 519 19.47 25.24 7.88
C ALA A 519 20.63 25.73 7.00
N ILE A 520 20.71 27.03 6.75
CA ILE A 520 21.75 27.67 5.93
C ILE A 520 22.45 28.74 6.78
N MET A 521 23.74 28.55 7.07
CA MET A 521 24.57 29.59 7.69
C MET A 521 24.68 30.80 6.75
N VAL A 522 24.23 31.98 7.17
CA VAL A 522 24.35 33.22 6.36
C VAL A 522 25.49 34.10 6.87
N GLN A 523 25.56 34.25 8.19
CA GLN A 523 26.60 34.98 8.92
C GLN A 523 26.74 34.27 10.25
N ASP A 524 27.94 33.98 10.77
CA ASP A 524 28.03 33.36 12.10
C ASP A 524 27.50 34.33 13.17
N PRO A 525 26.54 33.96 14.07
CA PRO A 525 25.80 32.69 14.25
C PRO A 525 24.35 32.70 13.73
N LYS A 526 24.03 33.58 12.78
CA LYS A 526 22.76 33.74 12.07
C LYS A 526 22.48 32.62 11.08
N ILE A 527 21.42 31.87 11.35
CA ILE A 527 20.93 30.77 10.50
C ILE A 527 19.68 31.22 9.76
N ASN A 528 19.66 31.01 8.44
CA ASN A 528 18.44 31.09 7.65
C ASN A 528 17.86 29.68 7.49
N PHE A 529 16.65 29.47 8.00
CA PHE A 529 15.91 28.24 7.81
C PHE A 529 15.03 28.37 6.59
N ARG A 530 15.17 27.41 5.67
CA ARG A 530 14.37 27.34 4.45
C ARG A 530 13.41 26.18 4.53
N ASP A 531 12.12 26.46 4.34
CA ASP A 531 11.09 25.45 4.20
C ASP A 531 11.26 24.68 2.87
N LEU A 532 11.31 23.36 2.97
CA LEU A 532 11.32 22.42 1.84
C LEU A 532 10.08 21.51 1.86
N SER A 533 9.12 21.80 2.74
CA SER A 533 7.94 20.98 2.93
C SER A 533 7.11 20.84 1.65
N SER A 534 6.47 19.68 1.49
CA SER A 534 5.62 19.36 0.33
C SER A 534 4.13 19.24 0.70
N ASN A 535 3.27 19.06 -0.31
CA ASN A 535 1.81 19.00 -0.18
C ASN A 535 1.16 20.28 0.37
N ASP A 536 1.59 21.42 -0.18
CA ASP A 536 0.98 22.74 0.03
C ASP A 536 0.67 23.10 1.50
N PRO A 537 1.68 23.16 2.38
CA PRO A 537 1.50 23.64 3.74
C PRO A 537 0.98 25.09 3.74
N THR A 538 0.05 25.37 4.65
CA THR A 538 -0.60 26.68 4.82
C THR A 538 -0.16 27.40 6.10
N THR A 539 0.45 26.68 7.05
CA THR A 539 0.98 27.24 8.31
C THR A 539 2.31 26.60 8.66
N TRP A 540 3.18 27.36 9.34
CA TRP A 540 4.48 26.93 9.85
C TRP A 540 4.62 27.26 11.33
N TYR A 541 5.30 26.42 12.08
CA TYR A 541 5.69 26.65 13.47
C TYR A 541 7.06 26.05 13.72
N TRP A 542 8.02 26.89 14.08
CA TRP A 542 9.41 26.54 14.33
C TRP A 542 9.71 26.59 15.82
N THR A 543 10.49 25.63 16.30
CA THR A 543 11.19 25.72 17.59
C THR A 543 12.68 25.60 17.33
N PHE A 544 13.49 26.53 17.82
CA PHE A 544 14.93 26.58 17.48
C PHE A 544 15.83 25.82 18.45
N GLY A 545 15.27 25.20 19.48
CA GLY A 545 16.00 24.40 20.48
C GLY A 545 16.60 25.21 21.63
N ASP A 546 16.50 26.54 21.60
CA ASP A 546 17.00 27.48 22.62
C ASP A 546 15.88 28.18 23.42
N GLY A 547 14.62 27.83 23.14
CA GLY A 547 13.42 28.41 23.75
C GLY A 547 12.68 29.39 22.84
N ASP A 548 13.31 29.86 21.76
CA ASP A 548 12.67 30.75 20.79
C ASP A 548 11.89 29.98 19.71
N THR A 549 10.92 30.68 19.10
CA THR A 549 9.98 30.11 18.12
C THR A 549 9.68 31.09 16.98
N SER A 550 9.12 30.58 15.87
CA SER A 550 8.66 31.42 14.76
C SER A 550 7.50 30.78 14.00
N THR A 551 6.61 31.59 13.42
CA THR A 551 5.55 31.14 12.50
C THR A 551 5.78 31.56 11.05
N THR A 552 6.94 32.17 10.76
CA THR A 552 7.30 32.57 9.40
C THR A 552 7.74 31.36 8.59
N LYS A 553 7.42 31.30 7.30
CA LYS A 553 7.79 30.20 6.42
C LYS A 553 9.31 29.96 6.39
N ASP A 554 10.08 31.01 6.10
CA ASP A 554 11.55 30.96 6.03
C ASP A 554 12.15 31.93 7.07
N PRO A 555 12.25 31.55 8.35
CA PRO A 555 12.73 32.44 9.40
C PRO A 555 14.26 32.54 9.41
N ILE A 556 14.75 33.68 9.88
CA ILE A 556 16.16 33.88 10.23
C ILE A 556 16.25 33.91 11.76
N HIS A 557 17.15 33.11 12.33
CA HIS A 557 17.35 33.01 13.78
C HIS A 557 18.80 33.27 14.18
N ASP A 558 18.99 33.94 15.32
CA ASP A 558 20.29 34.36 15.85
C ASP A 558 20.60 33.61 17.16
N TYR A 559 21.53 32.65 17.12
CA TYR A 559 21.90 31.89 18.30
C TYR A 559 22.88 32.65 19.21
N ILE A 560 22.59 32.69 20.52
CA ILE A 560 23.41 33.43 21.50
C ILE A 560 24.59 32.61 22.01
N GLU A 561 24.42 31.31 22.24
CA GLU A 561 25.47 30.47 22.83
C GLU A 561 25.93 29.38 21.85
N ASN A 562 27.17 28.91 22.04
CA ASN A 562 27.65 27.72 21.34
C ASN A 562 26.94 26.48 21.88
N GLY A 563 26.60 25.56 20.99
CA GLY A 563 25.90 24.36 21.40
C GLY A 563 25.29 23.58 20.25
N LYS A 564 24.67 22.46 20.60
CA LYS A 564 23.80 21.70 19.71
C LYS A 564 22.36 22.07 20.02
N TYR A 565 21.62 22.41 18.98
CA TYR A 565 20.23 22.81 19.09
C TYR A 565 19.36 21.90 18.24
N GLU A 566 18.32 21.33 18.84
CA GLU A 566 17.29 20.56 18.13
C GLU A 566 16.27 21.53 17.56
N VAL A 567 16.31 21.73 16.24
CA VAL A 567 15.37 22.59 15.54
C VAL A 567 14.24 21.73 15.00
N CYS A 568 13.00 22.11 15.29
CA CYS A 568 11.83 21.46 14.73
C CYS A 568 11.00 22.42 13.87
N LEU A 569 10.49 21.90 12.75
CA LEU A 569 9.49 22.54 11.91
C LEU A 569 8.21 21.70 11.95
N ALA A 570 7.12 22.30 12.40
CA ALA A 570 5.77 21.78 12.24
C ALA A 570 5.04 22.55 11.15
N VAL A 571 4.47 21.84 10.18
CA VAL A 571 3.65 22.41 9.10
C VAL A 571 2.24 21.83 9.11
N SER A 572 1.25 22.62 8.68
CA SER A 572 -0.13 22.14 8.56
C SER A 572 -0.84 22.66 7.31
N ASN A 573 -1.79 21.87 6.80
CA ASN A 573 -2.75 22.27 5.77
C ASN A 573 -4.17 21.81 6.17
N SER A 574 -5.15 21.95 5.28
CA SER A 574 -6.54 21.56 5.56
C SER A 574 -6.75 20.07 5.83
N TYR A 575 -5.77 19.21 5.52
CA TYR A 575 -5.86 17.76 5.63
C TYR A 575 -5.12 17.18 6.82
N GLY A 576 -4.17 17.91 7.41
CA GLY A 576 -3.38 17.44 8.55
C GLY A 576 -2.15 18.29 8.84
N SER A 577 -1.26 17.72 9.65
CA SER A 577 0.01 18.34 10.05
C SER A 577 1.12 17.31 10.09
N ASP A 578 2.36 17.77 9.91
CA ASP A 578 3.57 16.96 10.04
C ASP A 578 4.67 17.78 10.72
N THR A 579 5.60 17.09 11.40
CA THR A 579 6.69 17.71 12.14
C THR A 579 7.99 16.96 11.88
N ILE A 580 9.04 17.71 11.55
CA ILE A 580 10.41 17.20 11.43
C ILE A 580 11.33 17.94 12.39
N CYS A 581 12.30 17.25 12.96
CA CYS A 581 13.34 17.84 13.80
C CYS A 581 14.73 17.44 13.29
N ASP A 582 15.67 18.39 13.27
CA ASP A 582 17.08 18.16 12.95
C ASP A 582 17.98 18.89 13.95
N THR A 583 19.14 18.32 14.26
CA THR A 583 20.10 18.92 15.19
C THR A 583 21.17 19.69 14.43
N ILE A 584 21.29 20.98 14.74
CA ILE A 584 22.37 21.82 14.20
C ILE A 584 23.40 22.14 15.29
N GLU A 585 24.65 22.38 14.87
CA GLU A 585 25.74 22.79 15.77
C GLU A 585 26.13 24.24 15.49
N ILE A 586 26.07 25.08 16.52
CA ILE A 586 26.49 26.48 16.47
C ILE A 586 27.84 26.61 17.14
N LYS A 587 28.80 27.15 16.40
CA LYS A 587 30.18 27.36 16.86
C LYS A 587 30.69 28.73 16.47
N LYS A 588 30.44 29.70 17.34
CA LYS A 588 31.05 31.03 17.33
C LYS A 588 32.55 30.90 17.50
N VAL A 589 33.30 31.50 16.58
CA VAL A 589 34.77 31.59 16.65
C VAL A 589 35.16 33.05 16.82
N ILE A 590 35.80 33.38 17.94
CA ILE A 590 36.49 34.65 18.14
C ILE A 590 37.82 34.58 17.39
N PRO A 591 38.31 35.67 16.77
CA PRO A 591 39.59 35.63 16.05
C PRO A 591 40.74 35.29 17.00
N THR A 592 41.78 34.67 16.47
CA THR A 592 43.09 34.59 17.13
C THR A 592 44.02 35.53 16.38
N ALA A 593 44.44 36.62 17.04
CA ALA A 593 45.35 37.57 16.44
C ALA A 593 46.70 36.91 16.12
N TYR A 594 47.23 37.21 14.95
CA TYR A 594 48.58 36.85 14.56
C TYR A 594 49.06 37.80 13.47
N PHE A 595 50.34 38.11 13.45
CA PHE A 595 50.92 38.91 12.38
C PHE A 595 52.34 38.51 12.03
N THR A 596 52.74 38.88 10.83
CA THR A 596 54.13 38.89 10.39
C THR A 596 54.57 40.32 10.09
N TYR A 597 55.86 40.56 10.04
CA TYR A 597 56.41 41.86 9.68
C TYR A 597 57.62 41.73 8.75
N ASN A 598 57.91 42.80 8.02
CA ASN A 598 59.07 42.95 7.16
C ASN A 598 59.84 44.22 7.55
N ASP A 599 61.10 44.04 7.91
CA ASP A 599 62.02 45.05 8.41
C ASP A 599 63.15 45.41 7.43
N SER A 600 63.10 44.93 6.18
CA SER A 600 64.14 45.20 5.17
C SER A 600 64.34 46.68 4.80
N ALA A 601 63.47 47.57 5.26
CA ALA A 601 63.48 49.01 4.97
C ALA A 601 63.55 49.90 6.22
N LEU A 602 64.30 49.48 7.25
CA LEU A 602 64.46 50.25 8.51
C LEU A 602 64.72 51.76 8.28
N PRO A 603 64.08 52.66 9.06
CA PRO A 603 63.20 52.38 10.20
C PRO A 603 61.71 52.18 9.83
N LYS A 604 61.40 51.94 8.56
CA LYS A 604 60.04 51.67 8.07
C LYS A 604 59.75 50.16 8.06
N ILE A 605 58.79 49.73 8.89
CA ILE A 605 58.35 48.33 9.02
C ILE A 605 56.98 48.16 8.36
N SER A 606 56.78 47.06 7.63
CA SER A 606 55.46 46.67 7.12
C SER A 606 54.94 45.45 7.87
N PHE A 607 53.76 45.57 8.46
CA PHE A 607 53.05 44.54 9.20
C PHE A 607 51.91 43.96 8.37
N ARG A 608 51.81 42.63 8.36
CA ARG A 608 50.76 41.89 7.68
C ARG A 608 49.96 41.08 8.69
N ASP A 609 48.66 41.28 8.69
CA ASP A 609 47.72 40.45 9.43
C ASP A 609 47.70 39.03 8.87
N GLU A 610 47.81 38.06 9.77
CA GLU A 610 47.71 36.62 9.52
C GLU A 610 46.76 35.95 10.53
N SER A 611 45.87 36.74 11.13
CA SER A 611 44.93 36.27 12.14
C SER A 611 43.96 35.24 11.58
N ILE A 612 43.63 34.22 12.38
CA ILE A 612 42.64 33.19 12.04
C ILE A 612 41.29 33.48 12.70
N GLY A 613 40.20 32.88 12.24
CA GLY A 613 38.85 33.11 12.80
C GLY A 613 38.23 34.42 12.26
N PRO A 614 37.82 34.43 10.98
CA PRO A 614 37.72 35.59 10.08
C PRO A 614 37.48 36.95 10.78
N PRO A 615 38.55 37.74 11.03
CA PRO A 615 38.41 39.06 11.62
C PRO A 615 37.80 40.06 10.63
N THR A 616 37.01 41.01 11.16
CA THR A 616 36.40 42.11 10.41
C THR A 616 36.96 43.48 10.80
N SER A 617 37.73 43.56 11.90
CA SER A 617 38.41 44.78 12.32
C SER A 617 39.70 44.47 13.08
N TRP A 618 40.70 45.35 12.96
CA TRP A 618 42.03 45.18 13.52
C TRP A 618 42.40 46.41 14.34
N GLN A 619 43.15 46.22 15.40
CA GLN A 619 43.70 47.29 16.23
C GLN A 619 45.17 46.99 16.50
N TRP A 620 46.04 47.84 15.95
CA TRP A 620 47.48 47.78 16.14
C TRP A 620 47.94 48.79 17.18
N ASN A 621 48.74 48.33 18.15
CA ASN A 621 49.56 49.17 19.01
C ASN A 621 51.01 49.02 18.55
N LEU A 622 51.59 50.10 18.02
CA LEU A 622 52.93 50.09 17.43
C LEU A 622 54.02 50.58 18.41
N ALA A 623 53.68 50.86 19.68
CA ALA A 623 54.62 51.15 20.77
C ALA A 623 55.70 52.23 20.52
N ASP A 624 55.42 53.25 19.69
CA ASP A 624 56.29 54.42 19.50
C ASP A 624 55.79 55.57 20.41
N THR A 625 56.28 55.61 21.66
CA THR A 625 56.08 56.67 22.69
C THR A 625 54.65 57.25 22.88
N VAL A 626 53.65 56.36 22.87
CA VAL A 626 52.21 56.58 23.19
C VAL A 626 51.38 57.26 22.07
N GLY A 627 51.60 56.88 20.81
CA GLY A 627 50.71 57.22 19.69
C GLY A 627 49.37 56.43 19.64
N PRO A 628 48.38 56.88 18.84
CA PRO A 628 47.06 56.25 18.74
C PRO A 628 47.12 54.87 18.08
N ASN A 629 46.19 53.99 18.46
CA ASN A 629 46.01 52.70 17.80
C ASN A 629 45.70 52.88 16.31
N VAL A 630 46.18 51.97 15.46
CA VAL A 630 45.89 51.95 14.02
C VAL A 630 44.82 50.91 13.73
N PHE A 631 43.77 51.28 12.99
CA PHE A 631 42.59 50.44 12.78
C PHE A 631 42.44 49.92 11.34
N ILE A 632 43.53 49.50 10.73
CA ILE A 632 43.56 48.94 9.37
C ILE A 632 44.15 47.53 9.40
N GLN A 633 43.81 46.68 8.42
CA GLN A 633 44.25 45.28 8.41
C GLN A 633 45.78 45.14 8.34
N ASN A 634 46.42 45.76 7.36
CA ASN A 634 47.88 45.74 7.21
C ASN A 634 48.40 47.17 7.38
N VAL A 635 49.44 47.35 8.18
CA VAL A 635 49.98 48.67 8.51
C VAL A 635 51.44 48.78 8.12
N THR A 636 51.83 49.92 7.54
CA THR A 636 53.24 50.27 7.36
C THR A 636 53.55 51.47 8.23
N TYR A 637 54.58 51.37 9.06
CA TYR A 637 54.93 52.37 10.06
C TYR A 637 56.42 52.67 10.09
N THR A 638 56.78 53.95 10.20
CA THR A 638 58.18 54.41 10.30
C THR A 638 58.46 54.88 11.72
N TYR A 639 59.35 54.17 12.41
CA TYR A 639 59.76 54.51 13.78
C TYR A 639 60.66 55.73 13.82
N LYS A 640 60.58 56.52 14.90
CA LYS A 640 61.35 57.76 15.08
C LYS A 640 62.58 57.61 15.95
N ASN A 641 62.58 56.63 16.86
CA ASN A 641 63.67 56.38 17.80
C ASN A 641 64.21 54.96 17.63
N ASN A 642 65.49 54.76 17.94
CA ASN A 642 66.04 53.42 18.09
C ASN A 642 65.50 52.77 19.37
N GLY A 643 65.40 51.45 19.38
CA GLY A 643 64.98 50.69 20.56
C GLY A 643 64.12 49.48 20.23
N ILE A 644 63.72 48.78 21.29
CA ILE A 644 62.78 47.65 21.23
C ILE A 644 61.36 48.21 21.37
N HIS A 645 60.50 47.91 20.40
CA HIS A 645 59.10 48.30 20.36
C HIS A 645 58.21 47.04 20.44
N ASN A 646 57.40 46.94 21.50
CA ASN A 646 56.47 45.82 21.68
C ASN A 646 55.18 46.05 20.86
N VAL A 647 55.11 45.44 19.68
CA VAL A 647 53.98 45.64 18.76
C VAL A 647 52.90 44.63 19.02
N CYS A 648 51.66 45.08 19.24
CA CYS A 648 50.52 44.22 19.48
C CYS A 648 49.44 44.36 18.42
N LEU A 649 48.84 43.25 18.01
CA LEU A 649 47.63 43.20 17.18
C LEU A 649 46.47 42.60 17.98
N THR A 650 45.32 43.27 17.95
CA THR A 650 44.03 42.69 18.34
C THR A 650 43.14 42.58 17.12
N ALA A 651 42.63 41.38 16.85
CA ALA A 651 41.73 41.10 15.74
C ALA A 651 40.32 40.84 16.27
N THR A 652 39.31 41.43 15.67
CA THR A 652 37.92 41.38 16.17
C THR A 652 36.97 40.99 15.04
N ASN A 653 35.98 40.15 15.37
CA ASN A 653 34.84 39.89 14.50
C ASN A 653 33.53 40.07 15.30
N VAL A 654 32.40 39.69 14.69
CA VAL A 654 31.07 39.79 15.31
C VAL A 654 30.92 39.00 16.61
N ASN A 655 31.76 37.99 16.85
CA ASN A 655 31.74 37.17 18.06
C ASN A 655 32.62 37.73 19.19
N GLY A 656 33.49 38.70 18.89
CA GLY A 656 34.34 39.35 19.89
C GLY A 656 35.75 39.64 19.41
N SER A 657 36.57 40.13 20.34
CA SER A 657 37.98 40.48 20.13
C SER A 657 38.91 39.38 20.63
N SER A 658 39.97 39.13 19.88
CA SER A 658 41.06 38.26 20.30
C SER A 658 41.77 38.80 21.55
N ALA A 659 42.49 37.93 22.25
CA ALA A 659 43.61 38.42 23.05
C ALA A 659 44.65 39.10 22.12
N PRO A 660 45.36 40.14 22.58
CA PRO A 660 46.40 40.75 21.76
C PRO A 660 47.55 39.77 21.53
N TYR A 661 48.00 39.66 20.28
CA TYR A 661 49.25 39.00 19.92
C TYR A 661 50.35 40.05 19.83
N CYS A 662 51.44 39.89 20.58
CA CYS A 662 52.51 40.89 20.67
C CYS A 662 53.88 40.31 20.30
N GLU A 663 54.69 41.08 19.57
CA GLU A 663 56.08 40.77 19.23
C GLU A 663 56.99 41.98 19.47
N ASP A 664 58.20 41.72 19.97
CA ASP A 664 59.22 42.75 20.17
C ASP A 664 60.00 42.98 18.87
N ILE A 665 59.96 44.21 18.37
CA ILE A 665 60.62 44.60 17.12
C ILE A 665 61.71 45.62 17.42
N ASN A 666 62.88 45.35 16.89
CA ASN A 666 64.09 46.06 17.23
C ASN A 666 64.52 47.01 16.12
N ILE A 667 64.57 48.30 16.42
CA ILE A 667 64.84 49.36 15.45
C ILE A 667 66.19 50.01 15.75
N TYR A 668 67.03 50.11 14.71
CA TYR A 668 68.36 50.72 14.78
C TYR A 668 68.63 51.63 13.58
N GLY A 669 69.63 52.52 13.70
CA GLY A 669 70.14 53.32 12.58
C GLY A 669 69.42 54.64 12.31
N ILE A 670 68.53 55.10 13.19
CA ILE A 670 67.90 56.43 13.08
C ILE A 670 68.76 57.47 13.82
N GLY A 671 69.03 58.61 13.17
CA GLY A 671 70.04 59.60 13.55
C GLY A 671 69.96 60.12 14.98
N LEU A 672 71.13 60.37 15.57
CA LEU A 672 71.31 61.05 16.86
C LEU A 672 70.63 62.43 16.84
N ALA A 673 69.95 62.79 17.92
CA ALA A 673 69.39 64.13 18.09
C ALA A 673 70.48 65.19 17.93
N GLU A 674 70.38 65.99 16.86
CA GLU A 674 71.25 67.13 16.61
C GLU A 674 70.94 68.21 17.67
N TYR A 675 71.81 68.37 18.67
CA TYR A 675 71.77 69.56 19.52
C TYR A 675 72.28 70.74 18.70
N ILE A 676 71.37 71.58 18.22
CA ILE A 676 71.74 72.85 17.59
C ILE A 676 72.37 73.76 18.64
N LEU A 677 73.71 73.78 18.72
CA LEU A 677 74.46 74.84 19.39
C LEU A 677 74.34 76.10 18.52
N LYS A 678 73.54 77.06 18.96
CA LYS A 678 73.20 78.29 18.20
C LYS A 678 74.38 79.23 17.92
N GLU A 679 75.56 79.03 18.51
CA GLU A 679 76.65 80.00 18.49
C GLU A 679 78.06 79.39 18.38
N LEU A 680 78.22 78.27 17.66
CA LEU A 680 79.56 77.83 17.24
C LEU A 680 79.95 78.54 15.94
N GLN A 681 80.95 79.43 15.99
CA GLN A 681 81.51 80.06 14.79
C GLN A 681 82.84 79.42 14.43
N ILE A 682 82.91 78.88 13.21
CA ILE A 682 84.12 78.32 12.62
C ILE A 682 84.54 79.25 11.48
N HIS A 683 85.74 79.80 11.57
CA HIS A 683 86.32 80.67 10.55
C HIS A 683 87.47 79.94 9.86
N PRO A 684 87.23 79.30 8.71
CA PRO A 684 88.31 78.71 7.92
C PRO A 684 89.14 79.81 7.27
N ASN A 685 90.48 79.72 7.37
CA ASN A 685 91.40 80.60 6.64
C ASN A 685 92.19 79.79 5.59
N PRO A 686 91.78 79.82 4.31
CA PRO A 686 92.39 79.00 3.27
C PRO A 686 93.83 79.39 2.90
N ILE A 687 94.37 80.50 3.43
CA ILE A 687 95.74 80.96 3.14
C ILE A 687 96.74 80.35 4.13
N THR A 688 96.31 79.99 5.34
CA THR A 688 97.18 79.44 6.39
C THR A 688 96.97 77.95 6.64
N ASP A 689 95.98 77.32 5.99
CA ASP A 689 95.54 75.94 6.20
C ASP A 689 95.11 75.63 7.66
N GLU A 690 94.67 76.69 8.37
CA GLU A 690 94.19 76.60 9.75
C GLU A 690 92.72 77.06 9.84
N ALA A 691 91.95 76.43 10.73
CA ALA A 691 90.61 76.86 11.08
C ALA A 691 90.58 77.34 12.53
N VAL A 692 90.04 78.55 12.75
CA VAL A 692 89.85 79.09 14.11
C VAL A 692 88.44 78.76 14.57
N ILE A 693 88.34 78.04 15.68
CA ILE A 693 87.07 77.72 16.33
C ILE A 693 86.93 78.61 17.55
N THR A 694 85.85 79.39 17.61
CA THR A 694 85.57 80.25 18.76
C THR A 694 84.38 79.70 19.54
N LEU A 695 84.58 79.50 20.85
CA LEU A 695 83.55 79.04 21.77
C LEU A 695 83.04 80.21 22.63
N PRO A 696 81.74 80.26 22.97
CA PRO A 696 81.23 81.22 23.94
C PRO A 696 81.91 81.09 25.30
N SER A 697 82.13 82.21 25.99
CA SER A 697 82.86 82.32 27.26
C SER A 697 82.25 81.55 28.45
N THR A 698 81.13 80.86 28.25
CA THR A 698 80.47 80.01 29.24
C THR A 698 81.00 78.58 29.26
N TYR A 699 81.88 78.21 28.32
CA TYR A 699 82.53 76.90 28.28
C TYR A 699 83.95 76.99 28.83
N ASN A 700 84.14 76.54 30.08
CA ASN A 700 85.46 76.28 30.66
C ASN A 700 85.78 74.80 30.44
N SER A 701 86.75 74.49 29.60
CA SER A 701 87.33 73.15 29.53
C SER A 701 88.84 73.26 29.37
N GLU A 702 89.58 72.68 30.32
CA GLU A 702 91.05 72.64 30.29
C GLU A 702 91.61 71.66 29.24
N GLU A 703 90.76 70.90 28.53
CA GLU A 703 91.15 70.13 27.34
C GLU A 703 90.05 70.17 26.28
N LEU A 704 90.40 70.65 25.07
CA LEU A 704 89.56 70.58 23.89
C LEU A 704 90.19 69.56 22.93
N SER A 705 89.48 68.51 22.55
CA SER A 705 89.90 67.62 21.46
C SER A 705 89.11 67.96 20.20
N LEU A 706 89.81 68.23 19.11
CA LEU A 706 89.23 68.42 17.78
C LEU A 706 89.55 67.19 16.95
N ILE A 707 88.53 66.57 16.40
CA ILE A 707 88.66 65.42 15.49
C ILE A 707 88.09 65.84 14.14
N THR A 708 88.94 65.91 13.13
CA THR A 708 88.54 66.15 11.74
C THR A 708 88.20 64.83 11.07
N MET A 709 87.02 64.74 10.45
CA MET A 709 86.61 63.56 9.70
C MET A 709 86.26 63.96 8.26
N ASN A 710 86.52 63.06 7.31
CA ASN A 710 86.06 63.26 5.94
C ASN A 710 84.56 62.95 5.81
N MET A 711 83.98 63.21 4.62
CA MET A 711 82.54 63.04 4.37
C MET A 711 82.02 61.60 4.48
N LEU A 712 82.90 60.61 4.71
CA LEU A 712 82.55 59.21 4.93
C LEU A 712 82.68 58.80 6.42
N GLY A 713 83.01 59.74 7.31
CA GLY A 713 83.09 59.51 8.76
C GLY A 713 84.41 58.90 9.25
N ALA A 714 85.46 58.89 8.42
CA ALA A 714 86.80 58.47 8.84
C ALA A 714 87.64 59.67 9.33
N GLU A 715 88.38 59.48 10.43
CA GLU A 715 89.34 60.45 10.95
C GLU A 715 90.41 60.80 9.91
N VAL A 716 90.73 62.08 9.81
CA VAL A 716 91.78 62.64 8.95
C VAL A 716 92.72 63.40 9.88
N GLU A 717 93.99 63.00 9.93
CA GLU A 717 95.04 63.69 10.73
C GLU A 717 95.17 65.17 10.38
#